data_AF-A0AA36JAN7-F1
#
_entry.id   AF-A0AA36JAN7-F1
#
_cell.length_a   1.000
_cell.length_b   1.000
_cell.length_c   1.000
_cell.angle_alpha   90.00
_cell.angle_beta   90.00
_cell.angle_gamma   90.00
#
_symmetry.space_group_name_H-M   'P 1'
#
loop_
_entity.id
_entity.type
_entity.pdbx_description
1 polymer ?
#
loop_
_entity_poly.entity_id
_entity_poly.type
_entity_poly.pdbx_seq_one_letter_code
_entity_poly.pdbx_strand_id
1 'polypeptide(L)'
;MWKAMERVKLLLEAEKSPQLPVNVHHTYEDKFSLVERASNLALSSQLNLLGSLGLDPPKLKQIHTWAQKSAVSLRFRSKESCNFLREETREVEDPTKRVNEISVGGMNIGLTSKTVNKVTEYFWRFEFSWELEALRGVGAEQADRLVVQSRSSSCELKTGSKVTPHPEVKSPAQTEEVNISFLLRHISDLSDVPVPNFSVERTAKTCRTPRRNAEVEDMEKYLKKLGLWGTHIETYLTELARKCRPTERPLHISSEIHEVFVPVLPLFVQSPGSEELVVSNADSNRLLVEESRLLAEQRQRFQEEILAQEGFTSVEAYLMLACFHFSSVAKRWLEVMAFIEEMLRKQLVAAIGKEVTPLDFAAYMRFHHRKLFAGHFAPEPFCAAVRRSQLHGPEGTLSIEAEEAPFGAASIQTPISTSCCHGRIADMKIPLNASTEVSFTCEVQLHAYLGHKFSSDTGSNLSLVARARQFSSFIVLLGRVTSATSFEAKHAVLLRNKDELQIPLELATIPTPKEFKDAIVSLSPEQQRFAKAFRSMQLESTLFGIVVVQIKPQLERLLNLPEDSLTKEIKLTQDLMQLFIQYQIPSDLLSFAPELLRGPATAVQQLETVRGQVKAMCDMIDAEKKEELEERKREEEFRKAQEEA
;
A
#
# COMPACT_ATOMS: atom_id res chain seq x y z
N MET A 1 8.19 17.24 11.77
CA MET A 1 7.62 18.54 12.19
C MET A 1 7.99 18.91 13.63
N TRP A 2 7.84 18.02 14.62
CA TRP A 2 8.19 18.31 16.04
C TRP A 2 9.64 18.78 16.24
N LYS A 3 10.64 18.01 15.76
CA LYS A 3 12.07 18.37 15.83
C LYS A 3 12.38 19.73 15.18
N ALA A 4 11.76 20.03 14.05
CA ALA A 4 11.92 21.31 13.35
C ALA A 4 11.35 22.47 14.18
N MET A 5 10.22 22.26 14.86
CA MET A 5 9.61 23.27 15.75
C MET A 5 10.46 23.52 17.00
N GLU A 6 11.05 22.49 17.60
CA GLU A 6 12.03 22.65 18.69
C GLU A 6 13.25 23.46 18.23
N ARG A 7 13.77 23.16 17.03
CA ARG A 7 14.88 23.91 16.45
C ARG A 7 14.54 25.39 16.24
N VAL A 8 13.35 25.70 15.71
CA VAL A 8 12.89 27.09 15.56
C VAL A 8 12.82 27.81 16.90
N LYS A 9 12.29 27.16 17.95
CA LYS A 9 12.24 27.75 19.30
C LYS A 9 13.62 28.07 19.88
N LEU A 10 14.65 27.32 19.50
CA LEU A 10 16.04 27.59 19.91
C LEU A 10 16.67 28.76 19.14
N LEU A 11 16.24 29.01 17.90
CA LEU A 11 16.81 30.04 17.02
C LEU A 11 16.16 31.41 17.22
N LEU A 12 14.88 31.43 17.58
CA LEU A 12 14.14 32.66 17.82
C LEU A 12 14.37 33.14 19.25
N GLU A 13 14.18 34.45 19.47
CA GLU A 13 14.25 35.05 20.81
C GLU A 13 13.18 34.45 21.74
N ALA A 14 13.48 34.37 23.04
CA ALA A 14 12.59 33.76 24.03
C ALA A 14 11.20 34.43 24.13
N GLU A 15 11.11 35.72 23.75
CA GLU A 15 9.87 36.49 23.73
C GLU A 15 8.97 36.18 22.53
N LYS A 16 9.51 35.50 21.50
CA LYS A 16 8.76 35.09 20.31
C LYS A 16 8.16 33.71 20.53
N SER A 17 6.87 33.58 20.24
CA SER A 17 6.12 32.32 20.44
C SER A 17 5.77 31.68 19.08
N PRO A 18 6.66 30.85 18.49
CA PRO A 18 6.36 30.14 17.25
C PRO A 18 5.36 28.99 17.50
N GLN A 19 4.24 29.03 16.79
CA GLN A 19 3.13 28.08 16.93
C GLN A 19 2.53 27.73 15.57
N LEU A 20 1.84 26.59 15.52
CA LEU A 20 1.05 26.21 14.34
C LEU A 20 -0.18 27.12 14.20
N PRO A 21 -0.59 27.47 12.97
CA PRO A 21 -1.75 28.32 12.72
C PRO A 21 -3.06 27.89 13.40
N VAL A 22 -3.26 26.58 13.60
CA VAL A 22 -4.44 26.04 14.29
C VAL A 22 -4.54 26.47 15.77
N ASN A 23 -3.42 26.83 16.39
CA ASN A 23 -3.35 27.21 17.81
C ASN A 23 -3.33 28.73 18.03
N VAL A 24 -3.36 29.51 16.95
CA VAL A 24 -3.21 30.97 17.00
C VAL A 24 -4.44 31.60 16.37
N HIS A 25 -5.02 32.61 17.02
CA HIS A 25 -6.08 33.40 16.40
C HIS A 25 -5.50 34.18 15.21
N HIS A 26 -6.10 34.01 14.03
CA HIS A 26 -5.63 34.61 12.79
C HIS A 26 -6.81 34.88 11.85
N THR A 27 -6.63 35.82 10.93
CA THR A 27 -7.60 36.21 9.92
C THR A 27 -7.42 35.41 8.62
N TYR A 28 -8.29 35.65 7.63
CA TYR A 28 -8.13 35.06 6.31
C TYR A 28 -6.89 35.61 5.58
N GLU A 29 -6.59 36.90 5.76
CA GLU A 29 -5.43 37.56 5.12
C GLU A 29 -4.09 37.00 5.61
N ASP A 30 -4.00 36.63 6.89
CA ASP A 30 -2.79 36.03 7.47
C ASP A 30 -2.40 34.71 6.77
N LYS A 31 -3.37 34.02 6.16
CA LYS A 31 -3.13 32.77 5.42
C LYS A 31 -2.43 33.03 4.09
N PHE A 32 -2.74 34.14 3.42
CA PHE A 32 -1.98 34.56 2.23
C PHE A 32 -0.56 34.96 2.62
N SER A 33 -0.41 35.75 3.68
CA SER A 33 0.91 36.14 4.19
C SER A 33 1.75 34.91 4.57
N LEU A 34 1.13 33.85 5.10
CA LEU A 34 1.80 32.59 5.39
C LEU A 34 2.28 31.87 4.10
N VAL A 35 1.43 31.82 3.07
CA VAL A 35 1.80 31.26 1.75
C VAL A 35 2.98 32.02 1.15
N GLU A 36 2.93 33.34 1.18
CA GLU A 36 3.98 34.22 0.63
C GLU A 36 5.28 34.04 1.41
N ARG A 37 5.23 34.05 2.74
CA ARG A 37 6.40 33.83 3.60
C ARG A 37 7.04 32.46 3.37
N ALA A 38 6.24 31.40 3.33
CA ALA A 38 6.74 30.05 3.08
C ALA A 38 7.35 29.91 1.67
N SER A 39 6.77 30.57 0.67
CA SER A 39 7.28 30.57 -0.70
C SER A 39 8.59 31.33 -0.81
N ASN A 40 8.72 32.48 -0.16
CA ASN A 40 9.97 33.24 -0.12
C ASN A 40 11.08 32.48 0.60
N LEU A 41 10.79 31.85 1.75
CA LEU A 41 11.74 30.97 2.44
C LEU A 41 12.21 29.80 1.57
N ALA A 42 11.28 29.18 0.82
CA ALA A 42 11.61 28.11 -0.10
C ALA A 42 12.55 28.62 -1.20
N LEU A 43 12.20 29.73 -1.88
CA LEU A 43 13.05 30.30 -2.93
C LEU A 43 14.43 30.73 -2.41
N SER A 44 14.51 31.32 -1.21
CA SER A 44 15.79 31.71 -0.60
C SER A 44 16.66 30.49 -0.28
N SER A 45 16.07 29.43 0.26
CA SER A 45 16.77 28.16 0.53
C SER A 45 17.34 27.56 -0.76
N GLN A 46 16.56 27.53 -1.85
CA GLN A 46 17.03 27.07 -3.17
C GLN A 46 18.18 27.93 -3.69
N LEU A 47 18.09 29.25 -3.53
CA LEU A 47 19.13 30.18 -3.99
C LEU A 47 20.43 30.03 -3.20
N ASN A 48 20.35 29.92 -1.87
CA ASN A 48 21.50 29.67 -1.00
C ASN A 48 22.20 28.36 -1.37
N LEU A 49 21.42 27.31 -1.66
CA LEU A 49 21.94 26.02 -2.06
C LEU A 49 22.61 26.06 -3.45
N LEU A 50 22.06 26.80 -4.41
CA LEU A 50 22.73 27.03 -5.70
C LEU A 50 24.05 27.81 -5.49
N GLY A 51 24.05 28.79 -4.59
CA GLY A 51 25.26 29.50 -4.18
C GLY A 51 26.33 28.55 -3.63
N SER A 52 25.95 27.61 -2.76
CA SER A 52 26.90 26.63 -2.20
C SER A 52 27.45 25.63 -3.23
N LEU A 53 26.72 25.39 -4.33
CA LEU A 53 27.16 24.61 -5.49
C LEU A 53 28.07 25.40 -6.46
N GLY A 54 28.39 26.66 -6.16
CA GLY A 54 29.33 27.48 -6.94
C GLY A 54 28.67 28.49 -7.87
N LEU A 55 27.37 28.79 -7.68
CA LEU A 55 26.71 29.93 -8.32
C LEU A 55 27.01 31.22 -7.53
N ASP A 56 28.27 31.65 -7.60
CA ASP A 56 28.76 32.83 -6.88
C ASP A 56 28.02 34.11 -7.31
N PRO A 57 28.05 35.19 -6.49
CA PRO A 57 27.31 36.42 -6.80
C PRO A 57 27.52 36.99 -8.21
N PRO A 58 28.74 36.98 -8.81
CA PRO A 58 28.93 37.41 -10.20
C PRO A 58 28.18 36.53 -11.22
N LYS A 59 28.23 35.20 -11.03
CA LYS A 59 27.52 34.23 -11.90
C LYS A 59 26.01 34.40 -11.76
N LEU A 60 25.52 34.62 -10.54
CA LEU A 60 24.10 34.88 -10.28
C LEU A 60 23.61 36.15 -11.00
N LYS A 61 24.36 37.26 -10.91
CA LYS A 61 24.03 38.52 -11.62
C LYS A 61 23.96 38.32 -13.13
N GLN A 62 24.87 37.51 -13.70
CA GLN A 62 24.87 37.19 -15.12
C GLN A 62 23.61 36.41 -15.54
N ILE A 63 23.28 35.31 -14.84
CA ILE A 63 22.11 34.50 -15.22
C ILE A 63 20.78 35.19 -14.90
N HIS A 64 20.74 36.06 -13.89
CA HIS A 64 19.58 36.92 -13.62
C HIS A 64 19.33 37.87 -14.79
N THR A 65 20.39 38.49 -15.32
CA THR A 65 20.32 39.33 -16.52
C THR A 65 19.80 38.55 -17.72
N TRP A 66 20.19 37.28 -17.87
CA TRP A 66 19.65 36.40 -18.92
C TRP A 66 18.15 36.14 -18.73
N ALA A 67 17.70 35.88 -17.51
CA ALA A 67 16.31 35.54 -17.19
C ALA A 67 15.30 36.65 -17.49
N GLN A 68 15.77 37.91 -17.57
CA GLN A 68 14.95 39.06 -17.97
C GLN A 68 14.53 39.00 -19.44
N LYS A 69 15.32 38.36 -20.31
CA LYS A 69 15.10 38.36 -21.76
C LYS A 69 14.80 36.97 -22.33
N SER A 70 15.33 35.94 -21.68
CA SER A 70 15.29 34.57 -22.19
C SER A 70 14.97 33.58 -21.07
N ALA A 71 14.59 32.37 -21.45
CA ALA A 71 14.55 31.26 -20.52
C ALA A 71 15.97 30.91 -20.07
N VAL A 72 16.13 30.60 -18.79
CA VAL A 72 17.38 30.12 -18.20
C VAL A 72 17.14 28.74 -17.58
N SER A 73 18.01 27.79 -17.93
CA SER A 73 17.98 26.42 -17.43
C SER A 73 19.28 26.04 -16.76
N LEU A 74 19.23 25.15 -15.75
CA LEU A 74 20.40 24.42 -15.27
C LEU A 74 20.47 23.08 -15.98
N ARG A 75 21.64 22.72 -16.48
CA ARG A 75 21.93 21.43 -17.12
C ARG A 75 23.01 20.71 -16.35
N PHE A 76 22.72 19.48 -15.96
CA PHE A 76 23.71 18.51 -15.49
C PHE A 76 24.01 17.54 -16.63
N ARG A 77 25.29 17.33 -16.94
CA ARG A 77 25.73 16.38 -17.96
C ARG A 77 26.92 15.60 -17.45
N SER A 78 26.87 14.28 -17.58
CA SER A 78 28.00 13.40 -17.22
C SER A 78 28.49 12.55 -18.39
N LYS A 79 29.70 12.02 -18.25
CA LYS A 79 30.33 11.05 -19.14
C LYS A 79 31.02 9.98 -18.30
N GLU A 80 30.95 8.73 -18.75
CA GLU A 80 31.61 7.59 -18.11
C GLU A 80 32.41 6.81 -19.16
N SER A 81 33.55 6.26 -18.76
CA SER A 81 34.31 5.31 -19.58
C SER A 81 34.97 4.24 -18.72
N CYS A 82 35.08 3.02 -19.24
CA CYS A 82 35.70 1.90 -18.54
C CYS A 82 36.68 1.17 -19.47
N ASN A 83 37.96 1.22 -19.12
CA ASN A 83 39.04 0.67 -19.93
C ASN A 83 39.79 -0.44 -19.17
N PHE A 84 40.19 -1.51 -19.85
CA PHE A 84 40.99 -2.57 -19.24
C PHE A 84 42.38 -2.06 -18.83
N LEU A 85 42.82 -2.36 -17.60
CA LEU A 85 44.15 -1.99 -17.09
C LEU A 85 45.12 -3.17 -17.14
N ARG A 86 44.84 -4.22 -16.36
CA ARG A 86 45.77 -5.34 -16.14
C ARG A 86 45.06 -6.60 -15.62
N GLU A 87 45.76 -7.72 -15.70
CA GLU A 87 45.37 -9.03 -15.17
C GLU A 87 46.43 -9.49 -14.16
N GLU A 88 46.01 -9.91 -12.98
CA GLU A 88 46.88 -10.37 -11.90
C GLU A 88 46.41 -11.74 -11.40
N THR A 89 47.35 -12.67 -11.17
CA THR A 89 47.01 -13.98 -10.63
C THR A 89 47.62 -14.11 -9.24
N ARG A 90 46.79 -14.34 -8.22
CA ARG A 90 47.25 -14.60 -6.85
C ARG A 90 46.90 -16.01 -6.42
N GLU A 91 47.79 -16.59 -5.62
CA GLU A 91 47.61 -17.90 -5.00
C GLU A 91 46.90 -17.72 -3.66
N VAL A 92 45.75 -18.35 -3.49
CA VAL A 92 44.98 -18.34 -2.24
C VAL A 92 45.03 -19.75 -1.65
N GLU A 93 45.59 -19.88 -0.44
CA GLU A 93 45.60 -21.14 0.30
C GLU A 93 44.17 -21.48 0.76
N ASP A 94 43.72 -22.71 0.50
CA ASP A 94 42.43 -23.21 0.98
C ASP A 94 42.45 -23.31 2.54
N PRO A 95 41.41 -22.86 3.25
CA PRO A 95 41.36 -22.94 4.71
C PRO A 95 41.36 -24.39 5.24
N THR A 96 41.08 -25.37 4.39
CA THR A 96 40.96 -26.78 4.77
C THR A 96 42.26 -27.56 4.54
N LYS A 97 43.02 -27.84 5.62
CA LYS A 97 44.16 -28.76 5.57
C LYS A 97 43.66 -30.21 5.44
N ARG A 98 44.00 -30.91 4.34
CA ARG A 98 43.84 -32.37 4.25
C ARG A 98 45.16 -33.05 4.65
N VAL A 99 45.11 -33.83 5.72
CA VAL A 99 46.18 -34.74 6.13
C VAL A 99 45.85 -36.11 5.56
N ASN A 100 46.68 -36.62 4.65
CA ASN A 100 46.58 -38.01 4.20
C ASN A 100 47.67 -38.81 4.94
N GLU A 101 47.25 -39.82 5.70
CA GLU A 101 48.16 -40.79 6.31
C GLU A 101 48.46 -41.90 5.29
N ILE A 102 49.75 -42.13 5.01
CA ILE A 102 50.19 -43.28 4.22
C ILE A 102 51.07 -44.14 5.12
N SER A 103 50.69 -45.40 5.30
CA SER A 103 51.45 -46.40 6.04
C SER A 103 52.41 -47.12 5.10
N VAL A 104 53.72 -46.96 5.34
CA VAL A 104 54.78 -47.76 4.71
C VAL A 104 55.67 -48.31 5.81
N GLY A 105 55.67 -49.64 5.96
CA GLY A 105 56.60 -50.33 6.88
C GLY A 105 56.38 -50.05 8.37
N GLY A 106 55.12 -49.90 8.82
CA GLY A 106 54.80 -49.79 10.26
C GLY A 106 55.06 -48.43 10.90
N MET A 107 55.35 -47.39 10.11
CA MET A 107 55.57 -46.02 10.58
C MET A 107 54.59 -45.07 9.87
N ASN A 108 53.74 -44.36 10.63
CA ASN A 108 52.78 -43.40 10.08
C ASN A 108 53.50 -42.08 9.73
N ILE A 109 53.55 -41.72 8.45
CA ILE A 109 54.06 -40.43 7.99
C ILE A 109 52.86 -39.58 7.56
N GLY A 110 52.62 -38.47 8.26
CA GLY A 110 51.58 -37.51 7.89
C GLY A 110 52.04 -36.62 6.73
N LEU A 111 51.48 -36.83 5.52
CA LEU A 111 51.73 -35.95 4.39
C LEU A 111 50.70 -34.81 4.41
N THR A 112 51.16 -33.59 4.70
CA THR A 112 50.30 -32.39 4.67
C THR A 112 50.19 -31.89 3.23
N SER A 113 49.11 -32.27 2.54
CA SER A 113 48.81 -31.76 1.19
C SER A 113 48.04 -30.45 1.30
N LYS A 114 48.66 -29.33 0.91
CA LYS A 114 47.98 -28.03 0.80
C LYS A 114 47.47 -27.84 -0.63
N THR A 115 46.16 -27.60 -0.79
CA THR A 115 45.58 -27.24 -2.10
C THR A 115 45.69 -25.73 -2.27
N VAL A 116 46.47 -25.29 -3.25
CA VAL A 116 46.64 -23.88 -3.62
C VAL A 116 45.73 -23.57 -4.79
N ASN A 117 44.74 -22.69 -4.59
CA ASN A 117 43.84 -22.26 -5.65
C ASN A 117 44.37 -20.96 -6.28
N LYS A 118 44.53 -20.94 -7.61
CA LYS A 118 44.91 -19.73 -8.35
C LYS A 118 43.65 -18.91 -8.64
N VAL A 119 43.61 -17.67 -8.15
CA VAL A 119 42.54 -16.70 -8.44
C VAL A 119 43.09 -15.64 -9.38
N THR A 120 42.50 -15.55 -10.58
CA THR A 120 42.80 -14.50 -11.56
C THR A 120 41.86 -13.32 -11.35
N GLU A 121 42.43 -12.13 -11.22
CA GLU A 121 41.74 -10.87 -10.97
C GLU A 121 42.03 -9.90 -12.11
N TYR A 122 41.00 -9.22 -12.61
CA TYR A 122 41.09 -8.27 -13.72
C TYR A 122 40.82 -6.87 -13.20
N PHE A 123 41.68 -5.93 -13.54
CA PHE A 123 41.61 -4.54 -13.12
C PHE A 123 41.19 -3.65 -14.29
N TRP A 124 40.30 -2.70 -14.02
CA TRP A 124 39.71 -1.79 -15.01
C TRP A 124 39.80 -0.36 -14.51
N ARG A 125 40.17 0.59 -15.38
CA ARG A 125 40.14 2.02 -15.11
C ARG A 125 38.74 2.54 -15.42
N PHE A 126 38.00 2.92 -14.39
CA PHE A 126 36.73 3.61 -14.55
C PHE A 126 36.95 5.11 -14.42
N GLU A 127 36.56 5.87 -15.42
CA GLU A 127 36.68 7.33 -15.45
C GLU A 127 35.31 7.95 -15.60
N PHE A 128 35.09 9.06 -14.90
CA PHE A 128 33.86 9.81 -15.02
C PHE A 128 34.14 11.32 -14.99
N SER A 129 33.30 12.07 -15.69
CA SER A 129 33.28 13.52 -15.61
C SER A 129 31.86 14.03 -15.60
N TRP A 130 31.63 15.16 -14.94
CA TRP A 130 30.34 15.82 -14.91
C TRP A 130 30.50 17.33 -14.91
N GLU A 131 29.51 18.00 -15.50
CA GLU A 131 29.41 19.44 -15.62
C GLU A 131 28.00 19.88 -15.22
N LEU A 132 27.93 20.85 -14.31
CA LEU A 132 26.73 21.60 -13.97
C LEU A 132 26.89 23.00 -14.57
N GLU A 133 26.01 23.36 -15.51
CA GLU A 133 26.07 24.63 -16.23
C GLU A 133 24.70 25.31 -16.28
N ALA A 134 24.68 26.64 -16.35
CA ALA A 134 23.50 27.42 -16.66
C ALA A 134 23.49 27.77 -18.15
N LEU A 135 22.32 27.65 -18.78
CA LEU A 135 22.10 27.88 -20.20
C LEU A 135 21.10 29.01 -20.41
N ARG A 136 21.40 29.91 -21.35
CA ARG A 136 20.45 30.85 -21.92
C ARG A 136 19.77 30.22 -23.14
N GLY A 137 18.45 30.09 -23.11
CA GLY A 137 17.69 29.39 -24.16
C GLY A 137 18.15 27.94 -24.30
N VAL A 138 18.57 27.55 -25.51
CA VAL A 138 19.11 26.20 -25.79
C VAL A 138 20.63 26.09 -25.60
N GLY A 139 21.30 27.19 -25.21
CA GLY A 139 22.76 27.22 -25.08
C GLY A 139 23.48 27.03 -26.42
N ALA A 140 23.03 27.68 -27.49
CA ALA A 140 23.58 27.48 -28.84
C ALA A 140 25.03 27.99 -28.94
N GLU A 141 25.29 29.17 -28.38
CA GLU A 141 26.60 29.82 -28.42
C GLU A 141 27.37 29.63 -27.11
N GLN A 142 28.70 29.80 -27.15
CA GLN A 142 29.52 29.74 -25.93
C GLN A 142 29.15 30.85 -24.93
N ALA A 143 28.73 32.02 -25.42
CA ALA A 143 28.24 33.12 -24.58
C ALA A 143 26.90 32.82 -23.89
N ASP A 144 26.17 31.79 -24.33
CA ASP A 144 24.92 31.33 -23.73
C ASP A 144 25.13 30.26 -22.65
N ARG A 145 26.38 29.90 -22.35
CA ARG A 145 26.72 28.83 -21.40
C ARG A 145 27.58 29.38 -20.28
N LEU A 146 27.26 29.00 -19.05
CA LEU A 146 28.01 29.37 -17.86
C LEU A 146 28.23 28.13 -17.00
N VAL A 147 29.48 27.67 -16.89
CA VAL A 147 29.81 26.55 -16.01
C VAL A 147 29.69 27.00 -14.56
N VAL A 148 28.79 26.35 -13.81
CA VAL A 148 28.62 26.56 -12.38
C VAL A 148 29.70 25.78 -11.64
N GLN A 149 29.79 24.47 -11.92
CA GLN A 149 30.75 23.56 -11.33
C GLN A 149 31.03 22.40 -12.30
N SER A 150 32.25 21.86 -12.30
CA SER A 150 32.62 20.70 -13.11
C SER A 150 33.69 19.88 -12.42
N ARG A 151 33.73 18.57 -12.67
CA ARG A 151 34.77 17.70 -12.14
C ARG A 151 35.02 16.51 -13.06
N SER A 152 36.24 15.99 -13.02
CA SER A 152 36.65 14.74 -13.68
C SER A 152 37.48 13.93 -12.70
N SER A 153 37.25 12.63 -12.64
CA SER A 153 37.93 11.71 -11.72
C SER A 153 37.99 10.30 -12.29
N SER A 154 38.81 9.44 -11.69
CA SER A 154 38.94 8.03 -12.06
C SER A 154 39.17 7.15 -10.83
N CYS A 155 38.77 5.89 -10.91
CA CYS A 155 39.06 4.85 -9.92
C CYS A 155 39.34 3.50 -10.59
N GLU A 156 39.92 2.58 -9.83
CA GLU A 156 40.20 1.23 -10.29
C GLU A 156 39.11 0.26 -9.82
N LEU A 157 38.58 -0.55 -10.75
CA LEU A 157 37.61 -1.61 -10.47
C LEU A 157 38.27 -2.97 -10.60
N LYS A 158 37.83 -3.93 -9.78
CA LYS A 158 38.36 -5.28 -9.74
C LYS A 158 37.26 -6.31 -10.01
N THR A 159 37.47 -7.21 -10.96
CA THR A 159 36.53 -8.29 -11.32
C THR A 159 37.20 -9.66 -11.32
N GLY A 160 36.43 -10.73 -11.13
CA GLY A 160 36.91 -12.12 -11.22
C GLY A 160 36.86 -12.72 -12.62
N SER A 161 36.34 -11.98 -13.61
CA SER A 161 36.23 -12.41 -15.01
C SER A 161 36.71 -11.31 -15.95
N LYS A 162 37.23 -11.72 -17.12
CA LYS A 162 37.68 -10.82 -18.21
C LYS A 162 36.51 -10.26 -19.02
N VAL A 163 35.44 -9.87 -18.33
CA VAL A 163 34.26 -9.23 -18.93
C VAL A 163 34.23 -7.80 -18.41
N THR A 164 34.03 -6.85 -19.33
CA THR A 164 33.99 -5.43 -18.94
C THR A 164 32.87 -5.17 -17.93
N PRO A 165 33.14 -4.55 -16.77
CA PRO A 165 32.13 -4.32 -15.75
C PRO A 165 31.10 -3.25 -16.18
N HIS A 166 31.51 -2.33 -17.04
CA HIS A 166 30.69 -1.23 -17.56
C HIS A 166 30.99 -0.97 -19.05
N PRO A 167 30.11 -0.26 -19.79
CA PRO A 167 30.37 0.12 -21.18
C PRO A 167 31.68 0.90 -21.35
N GLU A 168 32.40 0.69 -22.46
CA GLU A 168 33.69 1.35 -22.74
C GLU A 168 33.58 2.88 -22.72
N VAL A 169 32.53 3.44 -23.34
CA VAL A 169 32.19 4.87 -23.27
C VAL A 169 30.68 5.05 -23.23
N LYS A 170 30.19 5.84 -22.27
CA LYS A 170 28.80 6.30 -22.16
C LYS A 170 28.80 7.82 -22.16
N SER A 171 28.44 8.45 -23.27
CA SER A 171 28.40 9.92 -23.42
C SER A 171 27.14 10.40 -24.15
N PRO A 172 26.24 11.15 -23.48
CA PRO A 172 26.23 11.40 -22.04
C PRO A 172 25.87 10.14 -21.24
N ALA A 173 26.46 9.99 -20.05
CA ALA A 173 26.06 8.94 -19.11
C ALA A 173 24.72 9.27 -18.42
N GLN A 174 24.52 10.55 -18.10
CA GLN A 174 23.28 11.17 -17.66
C GLN A 174 23.20 12.60 -18.25
N THR A 175 22.01 13.07 -18.60
CA THR A 175 21.77 14.49 -18.92
C THR A 175 20.39 14.90 -18.41
N GLU A 176 20.36 15.90 -17.54
CA GLU A 176 19.14 16.41 -16.92
C GLU A 176 19.13 17.93 -17.01
N GLU A 177 17.98 18.50 -17.35
CA GLU A 177 17.81 19.96 -17.49
C GLU A 177 16.57 20.43 -16.74
N VAL A 178 16.68 21.56 -16.03
CA VAL A 178 15.55 22.21 -15.36
C VAL A 178 15.55 23.72 -15.60
N ASN A 179 14.37 24.26 -15.92
CA ASN A 179 14.19 25.71 -16.08
C ASN A 179 14.13 26.40 -14.71
N ILE A 180 15.03 27.34 -14.46
CA ILE A 180 15.11 28.13 -13.22
C ILE A 180 14.72 29.60 -13.40
N SER A 181 14.16 29.95 -14.55
CA SER A 181 13.72 31.33 -14.85
C SER A 181 12.70 31.85 -13.84
N PHE A 182 11.85 30.95 -13.32
CA PHE A 182 10.88 31.30 -12.29
C PHE A 182 11.57 31.89 -11.05
N LEU A 183 12.54 31.19 -10.47
CA LEU A 183 13.31 31.68 -9.31
C LEU A 183 14.00 33.00 -9.62
N LEU A 184 14.69 33.08 -10.76
CA LEU A 184 15.48 34.27 -11.12
C LEU A 184 14.62 35.52 -11.30
N ARG A 185 13.40 35.38 -11.83
CA ARG A 185 12.46 36.50 -12.00
C ARG A 185 11.85 36.99 -10.70
N HIS A 186 11.84 36.16 -9.66
CA HIS A 186 11.34 36.55 -8.34
C HIS A 186 12.42 37.22 -7.48
N ILE A 187 13.65 37.38 -7.96
CA ILE A 187 14.70 38.13 -7.25
C ILE A 187 14.52 39.62 -7.56
N SER A 188 14.07 40.38 -6.56
CA SER A 188 13.79 41.83 -6.70
C SER A 188 15.03 42.70 -6.60
N ASP A 189 16.05 42.28 -5.86
CA ASP A 189 17.30 43.00 -5.67
C ASP A 189 18.49 42.04 -5.72
N LEU A 190 19.56 42.48 -6.39
CA LEU A 190 20.85 41.79 -6.53
C LEU A 190 21.96 42.44 -5.67
N SER A 191 21.56 43.21 -4.63
CA SER A 191 22.44 43.69 -3.56
C SER A 191 23.04 42.53 -2.75
N ASP A 192 23.70 42.83 -1.62
CA ASP A 192 24.60 41.88 -0.93
C ASP A 192 23.95 40.52 -0.56
N VAL A 193 22.63 40.49 -0.33
CA VAL A 193 21.86 39.24 -0.14
C VAL A 193 20.63 39.26 -1.04
N PRO A 194 20.56 38.41 -2.09
CA PRO A 194 19.42 38.38 -2.97
C PRO A 194 18.18 37.83 -2.24
N VAL A 195 17.13 38.64 -2.18
CA VAL A 195 15.87 38.29 -1.51
C VAL A 195 14.78 38.05 -2.56
N PRO A 196 14.17 36.86 -2.58
CA PRO A 196 12.97 36.59 -3.38
C PRO A 196 11.78 37.43 -2.90
N ASN A 197 10.97 37.90 -3.84
CA ASN A 197 9.76 38.68 -3.61
C ASN A 197 8.55 38.02 -4.29
N PHE A 198 8.22 36.82 -3.85
CA PHE A 198 6.98 36.15 -4.19
C PHE A 198 5.82 36.76 -3.38
N SER A 199 4.77 37.17 -4.10
CA SER A 199 3.51 37.66 -3.55
C SER A 199 2.33 37.10 -4.34
N VAL A 200 1.15 37.05 -3.73
CA VAL A 200 -0.09 36.67 -4.41
C VAL A 200 -0.88 37.94 -4.72
N GLU A 201 -1.31 38.14 -5.97
CA GLU A 201 -2.11 39.31 -6.33
C GLU A 201 -3.56 39.14 -5.83
N ARG A 202 -3.86 39.80 -4.70
CA ARG A 202 -5.14 39.63 -4.00
C ARG A 202 -6.27 40.47 -4.59
N THR A 203 -5.95 41.54 -5.34
CA THR A 203 -6.96 42.45 -5.89
C THR A 203 -7.56 41.95 -7.21
N ALA A 204 -6.97 40.94 -7.82
CA ALA A 204 -7.46 40.36 -9.06
C ALA A 204 -8.82 39.66 -8.86
N LYS A 205 -9.74 39.83 -9.82
CA LYS A 205 -11.04 39.11 -9.83
C LYS A 205 -10.90 37.60 -9.91
N THR A 206 -9.75 37.12 -10.37
CA THR A 206 -9.39 35.70 -10.46
C THR A 206 -8.76 35.15 -9.19
N CYS A 207 -8.58 35.97 -8.14
CA CYS A 207 -8.05 35.55 -6.85
C CYS A 207 -8.95 34.48 -6.23
N ARG A 208 -8.33 33.41 -5.72
CA ARG A 208 -8.96 32.23 -5.11
C ARG A 208 -8.44 32.03 -3.69
N THR A 209 -8.67 30.84 -3.12
CA THR A 209 -8.07 30.47 -1.83
C THR A 209 -6.54 30.57 -1.89
N PRO A 210 -5.86 30.82 -0.76
CA PRO A 210 -4.40 30.96 -0.70
C PRO A 210 -3.62 29.91 -1.51
N ARG A 211 -4.05 28.64 -1.52
CA ARG A 211 -3.44 27.61 -2.37
C ARG A 211 -3.79 27.81 -3.87
N ARG A 212 -5.05 28.06 -4.23
CA ARG A 212 -5.58 27.89 -5.60
C ARG A 212 -5.30 29.07 -6.55
N ASN A 213 -4.41 29.98 -6.19
CA ASN A 213 -3.99 31.10 -7.04
C ASN A 213 -2.96 30.65 -8.10
N ALA A 214 -2.93 31.36 -9.24
CA ALA A 214 -2.10 30.99 -10.39
C ALA A 214 -0.61 31.05 -10.07
N GLU A 215 -0.20 32.05 -9.29
CA GLU A 215 1.16 32.27 -8.81
C GLU A 215 1.65 31.09 -7.96
N VAL A 216 0.77 30.58 -7.09
CA VAL A 216 1.05 29.42 -6.22
C VAL A 216 1.07 28.13 -7.03
N GLU A 217 0.21 27.99 -8.04
CA GLU A 217 0.26 26.86 -8.99
C GLU A 217 1.55 26.85 -9.81
N ASP A 218 2.05 28.01 -10.23
CA ASP A 218 3.31 28.12 -10.96
C ASP A 218 4.52 27.85 -10.06
N MET A 219 4.49 28.30 -8.81
CA MET A 219 5.47 27.94 -7.78
C MET A 219 5.50 26.41 -7.54
N GLU A 220 4.34 25.77 -7.44
CA GLU A 220 4.24 24.31 -7.32
C GLU A 220 4.86 23.59 -8.52
N LYS A 221 4.53 24.02 -9.74
CA LYS A 221 5.12 23.43 -10.96
C LYS A 221 6.63 23.59 -10.98
N TYR A 222 7.14 24.75 -10.59
CA TYR A 222 8.57 25.03 -10.50
C TYR A 222 9.27 24.11 -9.48
N LEU A 223 8.79 24.09 -8.24
CA LEU A 223 9.38 23.27 -7.17
C LEU A 223 9.32 21.77 -7.49
N LYS A 224 8.22 21.28 -8.08
CA LYS A 224 8.13 19.87 -8.50
C LYS A 224 9.17 19.52 -9.56
N LYS A 225 9.35 20.37 -10.56
CA LYS A 225 10.35 20.15 -11.62
C LYS A 225 11.77 20.19 -11.06
N LEU A 226 12.07 21.13 -10.17
CA LEU A 226 13.38 21.25 -9.54
C LEU A 226 13.69 20.09 -8.59
N GLY A 227 12.72 19.67 -7.77
CA GLY A 227 12.85 18.49 -6.92
C GLY A 227 13.08 17.22 -7.74
N LEU A 228 12.30 17.01 -8.82
CA LEU A 228 12.48 15.85 -9.70
C LEU A 228 13.87 15.84 -10.36
N TRP A 229 14.32 16.99 -10.86
CA TRP A 229 15.67 17.17 -11.40
C TRP A 229 16.75 16.80 -10.37
N GLY A 230 16.60 17.26 -9.12
CA GLY A 230 17.47 16.87 -8.02
C GLY A 230 17.47 15.36 -7.77
N THR A 231 16.28 14.74 -7.70
CA THR A 231 16.15 13.27 -7.47
C THR A 231 16.83 12.44 -8.57
N HIS A 232 16.75 12.86 -9.83
CA HIS A 232 17.43 12.17 -10.94
C HIS A 232 18.96 12.23 -10.81
N ILE A 233 19.51 13.40 -10.47
CA ILE A 233 20.95 13.58 -10.27
C ILE A 233 21.42 12.82 -9.02
N GLU A 234 20.66 12.87 -7.93
CA GLU A 234 20.94 12.11 -6.70
C GLU A 234 21.00 10.60 -6.99
N THR A 235 20.03 10.08 -7.74
CA THR A 235 19.98 8.66 -8.14
C THR A 235 21.23 8.29 -8.94
N TYR A 236 21.59 9.13 -9.92
CA TYR A 236 22.80 8.95 -10.71
C TYR A 236 24.07 8.93 -9.86
N LEU A 237 24.23 9.91 -8.95
CA LEU A 237 25.39 10.02 -8.07
C LEU A 237 25.46 8.87 -7.06
N THR A 238 24.31 8.34 -6.62
CA THR A 238 24.25 7.15 -5.75
C THR A 238 24.77 5.93 -6.49
N GLU A 239 24.37 5.71 -7.74
CA GLU A 239 24.93 4.63 -8.56
C GLU A 239 26.42 4.84 -8.83
N LEU A 240 26.85 6.07 -9.07
CA LEU A 240 28.26 6.40 -9.25
C LEU A 240 29.09 6.09 -7.99
N ALA A 241 28.58 6.43 -6.81
CA ALA A 241 29.22 6.11 -5.54
C ALA A 241 29.39 4.59 -5.37
N ARG A 242 28.36 3.79 -5.68
CA ARG A 242 28.43 2.32 -5.61
C ARG A 242 29.46 1.73 -6.56
N LYS A 243 29.58 2.27 -7.78
CA LYS A 243 30.60 1.84 -8.74
C LYS A 243 32.01 2.13 -8.23
N CYS A 244 32.25 3.34 -7.73
CA CYS A 244 33.57 3.75 -7.29
C CYS A 244 33.98 3.18 -5.92
N ARG A 245 33.03 2.71 -5.11
CA ARG A 245 33.25 2.24 -3.73
C ARG A 245 32.50 0.92 -3.43
N PRO A 246 32.80 -0.18 -4.15
CA PRO A 246 32.02 -1.41 -4.05
C PRO A 246 32.21 -2.16 -2.72
N THR A 247 33.33 -1.96 -2.03
CA THR A 247 33.68 -2.64 -0.76
C THR A 247 33.34 -1.83 0.49
N GLU A 248 32.98 -0.55 0.33
CA GLU A 248 32.55 0.30 1.44
C GLU A 248 31.05 0.15 1.68
N ARG A 249 30.58 0.53 2.87
CA ARG A 249 29.14 0.60 3.11
C ARG A 249 28.52 1.58 2.11
N PRO A 250 27.36 1.24 1.51
CA PRO A 250 26.70 2.15 0.57
C PRO A 250 26.38 3.46 1.27
N LEU A 251 26.85 4.58 0.69
CA LEU A 251 26.54 5.93 1.15
C LEU A 251 25.03 6.17 1.02
N HIS A 252 24.30 6.04 2.12
CA HIS A 252 22.87 6.29 2.15
C HIS A 252 22.60 7.66 2.79
N ILE A 253 22.49 8.69 1.95
CA ILE A 253 22.14 10.06 2.38
C ILE A 253 20.91 10.08 3.28
N SER A 254 19.88 9.29 2.93
CA SER A 254 18.60 9.30 3.64
C SER A 254 18.65 8.69 5.05
N SER A 255 19.65 7.87 5.38
CA SER A 255 19.76 7.19 6.69
C SER A 255 20.95 7.61 7.54
N GLU A 256 22.01 8.16 6.93
CA GLU A 256 23.28 8.46 7.63
C GLU A 256 23.49 9.96 7.91
N ILE A 257 22.69 10.83 7.28
CA ILE A 257 22.77 12.28 7.44
C ILE A 257 21.69 12.74 8.41
N HIS A 258 22.10 13.38 9.50
CA HIS A 258 21.20 14.09 10.40
C HIS A 258 20.36 15.08 9.60
N GLU A 259 19.02 14.96 9.66
CA GLU A 259 18.06 15.79 8.92
C GLU A 259 18.51 17.25 8.85
N VAL A 260 19.02 17.70 7.70
CA VAL A 260 19.35 19.11 7.47
C VAL A 260 18.07 19.91 7.71
N PHE A 261 18.18 20.97 8.50
CA PHE A 261 17.03 21.81 8.83
C PHE A 261 16.46 22.45 7.55
N VAL A 262 15.16 22.24 7.30
CA VAL A 262 14.43 22.89 6.21
C VAL A 262 13.64 24.07 6.80
N PRO A 263 13.89 25.32 6.39
CA PRO A 263 13.33 26.51 7.03
C PRO A 263 11.87 26.79 6.65
N VAL A 264 11.31 26.05 5.70
CA VAL A 264 9.92 26.20 5.23
C VAL A 264 8.97 25.50 6.21
N LEU A 265 8.22 26.25 7.01
CA LEU A 265 7.33 25.68 8.02
C LEU A 265 6.00 26.46 8.09
N PRO A 266 4.88 25.79 8.42
CA PRO A 266 3.59 26.46 8.59
C PRO A 266 3.54 27.06 9.99
N LEU A 267 4.22 28.18 10.22
CA LEU A 267 4.35 28.79 11.55
C LEU A 267 3.83 30.22 11.58
N PHE A 268 3.10 30.53 12.64
CA PHE A 268 2.90 31.89 13.10
C PHE A 268 3.79 32.18 14.31
N VAL A 269 4.32 33.39 14.38
CA VAL A 269 5.19 33.90 15.43
C VAL A 269 4.55 35.14 16.00
N GLN A 270 4.00 35.03 17.21
CA GLN A 270 3.55 36.21 17.94
C GLN A 270 4.77 36.93 18.52
N SER A 271 4.91 38.21 18.18
CA SER A 271 5.96 39.09 18.70
C SER A 271 5.33 40.25 19.49
N PRO A 272 5.89 40.65 20.64
CA PRO A 272 5.37 41.79 21.39
C PRO A 272 5.36 43.06 20.54
N GLY A 273 4.18 43.67 20.35
CA GLY A 273 4.03 44.93 19.61
C GLY A 273 3.96 44.82 18.08
N SER A 274 3.87 43.61 17.50
CA SER A 274 3.64 43.38 16.07
C SER A 274 2.25 42.76 15.84
N GLU A 275 1.49 43.32 14.90
CA GLU A 275 0.25 42.71 14.41
C GLU A 275 0.52 41.61 13.37
N GLU A 276 1.70 41.61 12.74
CA GLU A 276 2.07 40.53 11.82
C GLU A 276 2.32 39.22 12.57
N LEU A 277 1.58 38.18 12.16
CA LEU A 277 1.70 36.83 12.71
C LEU A 277 2.75 35.97 12.00
N VAL A 278 3.26 36.39 10.84
CA VAL A 278 4.24 35.60 10.09
C VAL A 278 5.67 35.85 10.59
N VAL A 279 6.57 34.88 10.33
CA VAL A 279 8.00 35.03 10.63
C VAL A 279 8.53 36.30 9.96
N SER A 280 9.18 37.19 10.72
CA SER A 280 9.75 38.42 10.19
C SER A 280 10.86 38.14 9.17
N ASN A 281 11.26 39.14 8.36
CA ASN A 281 12.41 38.99 7.45
C ASN A 281 13.71 38.68 8.21
N ALA A 282 13.93 39.32 9.35
CA ALA A 282 15.12 39.09 10.18
C ALA A 282 15.15 37.66 10.73
N ASP A 283 14.03 37.16 11.22
CA ASP A 283 13.92 35.78 11.72
C ASP A 283 14.01 34.76 10.59
N SER A 284 13.44 35.07 9.42
CA SER A 284 13.56 34.24 8.21
C SER A 284 15.03 34.04 7.83
N ASN A 285 15.82 35.12 7.90
CA ASN A 285 17.26 35.06 7.68
C ASN A 285 17.98 34.21 8.74
N ARG A 286 17.58 34.27 10.02
CA ARG A 286 18.15 33.38 11.07
C ARG A 286 17.90 31.90 10.75
N LEU A 287 16.72 31.56 10.27
CA LEU A 287 16.38 30.18 9.86
C LEU A 287 17.23 29.71 8.66
N LEU A 288 17.41 30.58 7.66
CA LEU A 288 18.23 30.30 6.47
C LEU A 288 19.73 30.20 6.79
N VAL A 289 20.22 31.00 7.73
CA VAL A 289 21.61 30.92 8.23
C VAL A 289 21.83 29.58 8.93
N GLU A 290 20.87 29.12 9.73
CA GLU A 290 20.98 27.83 10.40
C GLU A 290 20.95 26.64 9.43
N GLU A 291 20.09 26.68 8.41
CA GLU A 291 20.11 25.72 7.31
C GLU A 291 21.49 25.69 6.63
N SER A 292 22.02 26.86 6.28
CA SER A 292 23.33 26.99 5.62
C SER A 292 24.47 26.48 6.50
N ARG A 293 24.40 26.72 7.82
CA ARG A 293 25.37 26.23 8.80
C ARG A 293 25.38 24.70 8.85
N LEU A 294 24.22 24.07 8.91
CA LEU A 294 24.10 22.61 8.93
C LEU A 294 24.54 21.97 7.61
N LEU A 295 24.24 22.60 6.47
CA LEU A 295 24.77 22.15 5.18
C LEU A 295 26.30 22.23 5.11
N ALA A 296 26.90 23.30 5.66
CA ALA A 296 28.35 23.44 5.73
C ALA A 296 28.99 22.39 6.67
N GLU A 297 28.35 22.08 7.79
CA GLU A 297 28.77 21.04 8.73
C GLU A 297 28.77 19.65 8.05
N GLN A 298 27.73 19.31 7.28
CA GLN A 298 27.72 18.07 6.50
C GLN A 298 28.78 18.06 5.39
N ARG A 299 29.02 19.20 4.73
CA ARG A 299 30.11 19.32 3.75
C ARG A 299 31.47 19.00 4.37
N GLN A 300 31.74 19.56 5.55
CA GLN A 300 32.98 19.29 6.28
C GLN A 300 33.07 17.82 6.70
N ARG A 301 31.98 17.25 7.23
CA ARG A 301 31.92 15.83 7.60
C ARG A 301 32.24 14.92 6.42
N PHE A 302 31.69 15.20 5.23
CA PHE A 302 32.07 14.46 4.03
C PHE A 302 33.56 14.59 3.71
N GLN A 303 34.19 15.75 3.91
CA GLN A 303 35.64 15.88 3.70
C GLN A 303 36.45 15.00 4.67
N GLU A 304 35.96 14.77 5.88
CA GLU A 304 36.62 13.96 6.91
C GLU A 304 36.39 12.44 6.71
N GLU A 305 35.16 12.03 6.35
CA GLU A 305 34.80 10.61 6.17
C GLU A 305 35.23 10.07 4.79
N ILE A 306 35.21 10.91 3.75
CA ILE A 306 35.62 10.57 2.39
C ILE A 306 37.07 11.01 2.19
N LEU A 307 38.00 10.21 2.70
CA LEU A 307 39.45 10.48 2.65
C LEU A 307 40.10 10.23 1.29
N ALA A 308 39.43 9.50 0.38
CA ALA A 308 39.97 9.16 -0.93
C ALA A 308 40.03 10.39 -1.86
N GLN A 309 41.22 10.65 -2.44
CA GLN A 309 41.42 11.71 -3.45
C GLN A 309 41.04 11.27 -4.87
N GLU A 310 40.92 9.95 -5.11
CA GLU A 310 40.59 9.35 -6.39
C GLU A 310 39.18 8.74 -6.38
N GLY A 311 38.50 8.75 -7.54
CA GLY A 311 37.13 8.27 -7.68
C GLY A 311 36.08 9.26 -7.13
N PHE A 312 35.09 8.73 -6.41
CA PHE A 312 33.99 9.48 -5.80
C PHE A 312 34.45 10.21 -4.53
N THR A 313 34.26 11.53 -4.46
CA THR A 313 34.82 12.39 -3.39
C THR A 313 33.74 13.15 -2.62
N SER A 314 34.18 13.97 -1.66
CA SER A 314 33.31 14.84 -0.87
C SER A 314 32.56 15.87 -1.73
N VAL A 315 33.08 16.20 -2.92
CA VAL A 315 32.41 17.10 -3.87
C VAL A 315 31.14 16.46 -4.44
N GLU A 316 31.23 15.22 -4.94
CA GLU A 316 30.07 14.48 -5.42
C GLU A 316 29.09 14.17 -4.28
N ALA A 317 29.59 13.81 -3.10
CA ALA A 317 28.75 13.58 -1.92
C ALA A 317 27.94 14.84 -1.55
N TYR A 318 28.57 16.01 -1.57
CA TYR A 318 27.89 17.27 -1.30
C TYR A 318 26.89 17.65 -2.41
N LEU A 319 27.22 17.44 -3.68
CA LEU A 319 26.28 17.66 -4.79
C LEU A 319 25.04 16.76 -4.64
N MET A 320 25.26 15.50 -4.25
CA MET A 320 24.22 14.53 -3.98
C MET A 320 23.31 14.99 -2.81
N LEU A 321 23.90 15.45 -1.70
CA LEU A 321 23.16 16.05 -0.57
C LEU A 321 22.36 17.29 -0.99
N ALA A 322 22.95 18.17 -1.80
CA ALA A 322 22.26 19.36 -2.29
C ALA A 322 21.04 18.99 -3.15
N CYS A 323 21.17 18.01 -4.03
CA CYS A 323 20.08 17.50 -4.87
C CYS A 323 18.94 16.90 -4.04
N PHE A 324 19.27 16.15 -2.99
CA PHE A 324 18.30 15.64 -2.02
C PHE A 324 17.60 16.79 -1.27
N HIS A 325 18.36 17.82 -0.88
CA HIS A 325 17.82 18.97 -0.15
C HIS A 325 16.89 19.83 -1.00
N PHE A 326 17.14 20.00 -2.30
CA PHE A 326 16.19 20.62 -3.23
C PHE A 326 14.82 19.93 -3.17
N SER A 327 14.81 18.60 -3.20
CA SER A 327 13.61 17.77 -3.10
C SER A 327 12.93 17.90 -1.73
N SER A 328 13.73 17.97 -0.66
CA SER A 328 13.25 18.12 0.72
C SER A 328 12.54 19.44 0.94
N VAL A 329 13.09 20.55 0.43
CA VAL A 329 12.47 21.88 0.49
C VAL A 329 11.18 21.92 -0.33
N ALA A 330 11.19 21.36 -1.55
CA ALA A 330 9.99 21.28 -2.40
C ALA A 330 8.86 20.48 -1.72
N LYS A 331 9.18 19.31 -1.17
CA LYS A 331 8.22 18.49 -0.41
C LYS A 331 7.68 19.24 0.80
N ARG A 332 8.55 19.89 1.57
CA ARG A 332 8.15 20.64 2.76
C ARG A 332 7.23 21.82 2.42
N TRP A 333 7.50 22.52 1.32
CA TRP A 333 6.61 23.59 0.85
C TRP A 333 5.22 23.04 0.45
N LEU A 334 5.16 21.89 -0.24
CA LEU A 334 3.89 21.23 -0.57
C LEU A 334 3.11 20.82 0.69
N GLU A 335 3.79 20.33 1.71
CA GLU A 335 3.18 20.02 3.01
C GLU A 335 2.57 21.27 3.67
N VAL A 336 3.25 22.42 3.58
CA VAL A 336 2.72 23.71 4.08
C VAL A 336 1.47 24.12 3.31
N MET A 337 1.48 24.03 1.98
CA MET A 337 0.33 24.37 1.15
C MET A 337 -0.88 23.46 1.44
N ALA A 338 -0.64 22.16 1.58
CA ALA A 338 -1.67 21.19 1.94
C ALA A 338 -2.22 21.44 3.35
N PHE A 339 -1.36 21.81 4.31
CA PHE A 339 -1.78 22.16 5.65
C PHE A 339 -2.73 23.38 5.66
N ILE A 340 -2.41 24.42 4.89
CA ILE A 340 -3.26 25.62 4.79
C ILE A 340 -4.61 25.29 4.17
N GLU A 341 -4.64 24.48 3.10
CA GLU A 341 -5.89 24.06 2.46
C GLU A 341 -6.75 23.18 3.39
N GLU A 342 -6.15 22.23 4.11
CA GLU A 342 -6.85 21.38 5.07
C GLU A 342 -7.39 22.21 6.25
N MET A 343 -6.64 23.21 6.71
CA MET A 343 -7.11 24.14 7.74
C MET A 343 -8.32 24.94 7.25
N LEU A 344 -8.29 25.45 6.02
CA LEU A 344 -9.44 26.15 5.41
C LEU A 344 -10.66 25.24 5.30
N ARG A 345 -10.46 23.99 4.85
CA ARG A 345 -11.52 22.99 4.76
C ARG A 345 -12.15 22.70 6.13
N LYS A 346 -11.34 22.49 7.16
CA LYS A 346 -11.82 22.26 8.54
C LYS A 346 -12.61 23.45 9.08
N GLN A 347 -12.12 24.67 8.85
CA GLN A 347 -12.83 25.89 9.27
C GLN A 347 -14.16 26.04 8.53
N LEU A 348 -14.21 25.73 7.24
CA LEU A 348 -15.45 25.75 6.45
C LEU A 348 -16.46 24.71 6.96
N VAL A 349 -16.00 23.48 7.20
CA VAL A 349 -16.85 22.42 7.76
C VAL A 349 -17.37 22.81 9.15
N ALA A 350 -16.52 23.37 10.02
CA ALA A 350 -16.93 23.84 11.34
C ALA A 350 -17.97 24.98 11.26
N ALA A 351 -17.86 25.87 10.27
CA ALA A 351 -18.79 26.97 10.07
C ALA A 351 -20.15 26.52 9.50
N ILE A 352 -20.16 25.55 8.59
CA ILE A 352 -21.40 25.03 7.95
C ILE A 352 -22.06 23.95 8.81
N GLY A 353 -21.27 23.17 9.55
CA GLY A 353 -21.71 22.14 10.49
C GLY A 353 -21.16 20.75 10.17
N LYS A 354 -21.52 20.17 9.01
CA LYS A 354 -21.20 18.77 8.68
C LYS A 354 -21.03 18.54 7.18
N GLU A 355 -20.03 17.74 6.83
CA GLU A 355 -19.87 17.16 5.49
C GLU A 355 -20.84 15.98 5.31
N VAL A 356 -21.59 15.98 4.21
CA VAL A 356 -22.50 14.88 3.87
C VAL A 356 -21.68 13.75 3.25
N THR A 357 -21.73 12.59 3.88
CA THR A 357 -21.07 11.37 3.39
C THR A 357 -22.07 10.44 2.67
N PRO A 358 -21.60 9.44 1.91
CA PRO A 358 -22.49 8.41 1.36
C PRO A 358 -23.32 7.68 2.42
N LEU A 359 -22.77 7.52 3.63
CA LEU A 359 -23.48 6.94 4.77
C LEU A 359 -24.65 7.82 5.22
N ASP A 360 -24.44 9.14 5.31
CA ASP A 360 -25.50 10.08 5.63
C ASP A 360 -26.62 10.05 4.59
N PHE A 361 -26.24 9.94 3.32
CA PHE A 361 -27.21 9.82 2.22
C PHE A 361 -27.97 8.48 2.28
N ALA A 362 -27.30 7.37 2.58
CA ALA A 362 -27.95 6.08 2.76
C ALA A 362 -28.94 6.10 3.93
N ALA A 363 -28.58 6.72 5.06
CA ALA A 363 -29.46 6.90 6.22
C ALA A 363 -30.69 7.77 5.86
N TYR A 364 -30.47 8.86 5.12
CA TYR A 364 -31.54 9.69 4.58
C TYR A 364 -32.50 8.89 3.69
N MET A 365 -31.98 8.11 2.75
CA MET A 365 -32.80 7.27 1.87
C MET A 365 -33.59 6.21 2.66
N ARG A 366 -32.97 5.52 3.62
CA ARG A 366 -33.64 4.55 4.51
C ARG A 366 -34.82 5.18 5.26
N PHE A 367 -34.68 6.42 5.74
CA PHE A 367 -35.77 7.16 6.39
C PHE A 367 -36.91 7.45 5.41
N HIS A 368 -36.60 7.91 4.20
CA HIS A 368 -37.58 8.26 3.18
C HIS A 368 -38.25 7.06 2.52
N HIS A 369 -37.59 5.91 2.41
CA HIS A 369 -38.18 4.68 1.88
C HIS A 369 -39.48 4.29 2.60
N ARG A 370 -39.57 4.55 3.92
CA ARG A 370 -40.78 4.31 4.72
C ARG A 370 -42.00 5.12 4.27
N LYS A 371 -41.77 6.25 3.60
CA LYS A 371 -42.82 7.12 3.04
C LYS A 371 -43.06 6.87 1.55
N LEU A 372 -42.03 6.44 0.83
CA LEU A 372 -42.06 6.28 -0.64
C LEU A 372 -42.60 4.92 -1.07
N PHE A 373 -42.38 3.86 -0.29
CA PHE A 373 -42.80 2.51 -0.62
C PHE A 373 -43.92 2.02 0.29
N ALA A 374 -44.84 1.22 -0.27
CA ALA A 374 -45.71 0.39 0.55
C ALA A 374 -44.86 -0.66 1.30
N GLY A 375 -45.32 -1.13 2.47
CA GLY A 375 -44.51 -1.97 3.36
C GLY A 375 -43.86 -3.19 2.70
N HIS A 376 -44.56 -3.88 1.78
CA HIS A 376 -44.05 -5.05 1.08
C HIS A 376 -43.07 -4.76 -0.08
N PHE A 377 -42.94 -3.49 -0.47
CA PHE A 377 -41.97 -3.03 -1.48
C PHE A 377 -40.81 -2.24 -0.86
N ALA A 378 -40.88 -1.93 0.43
CA ALA A 378 -39.83 -1.20 1.11
C ALA A 378 -38.56 -2.06 1.18
N PRO A 379 -37.36 -1.50 0.92
CA PRO A 379 -36.12 -2.23 1.12
C PRO A 379 -35.94 -2.66 2.58
N GLU A 380 -35.55 -3.91 2.79
CA GLU A 380 -35.34 -4.53 4.09
C GLU A 380 -33.88 -4.93 4.29
N PRO A 381 -33.38 -5.01 5.54
CA PRO A 381 -32.04 -5.51 5.80
C PRO A 381 -31.86 -6.93 5.23
N PHE A 382 -30.78 -7.18 4.48
CA PHE A 382 -30.41 -8.52 4.03
C PHE A 382 -29.93 -9.32 5.25
N CYS A 383 -30.88 -10.00 5.90
CA CYS A 383 -30.62 -10.90 7.01
C CYS A 383 -31.65 -12.03 6.98
N ALA A 384 -31.23 -13.20 6.49
CA ALA A 384 -32.03 -14.39 6.40
C ALA A 384 -31.77 -15.30 7.61
N ALA A 385 -32.83 -15.68 8.32
CA ALA A 385 -32.77 -16.68 9.38
C ALA A 385 -32.79 -18.09 8.77
N VAL A 386 -31.75 -18.88 9.00
CA VAL A 386 -31.66 -20.27 8.54
C VAL A 386 -32.51 -21.15 9.46
N ARG A 387 -33.69 -21.59 8.99
CA ARG A 387 -34.63 -22.42 9.77
C ARG A 387 -35.50 -23.30 8.88
N ARG A 388 -35.92 -24.46 9.42
CA ARG A 388 -36.79 -25.43 8.75
C ARG A 388 -38.15 -24.86 8.38
N SER A 389 -38.79 -24.18 9.34
CA SER A 389 -40.08 -23.52 9.14
C SER A 389 -40.23 -22.34 10.08
N GLN A 390 -41.29 -21.56 9.91
CA GLN A 390 -41.61 -20.41 10.76
C GLN A 390 -41.81 -20.78 12.23
N LEU A 391 -42.23 -22.02 12.51
CA LEU A 391 -42.46 -22.55 13.86
C LEU A 391 -41.16 -23.00 14.56
N HIS A 392 -40.06 -23.14 13.81
CA HIS A 392 -38.78 -23.59 14.33
C HIS A 392 -37.87 -22.41 14.67
N GLY A 393 -37.08 -22.57 15.73
CA GLY A 393 -35.98 -21.66 16.04
C GLY A 393 -34.92 -21.69 14.94
N PRO A 394 -34.21 -20.58 14.66
CA PRO A 394 -33.19 -20.56 13.63
C PRO A 394 -31.92 -21.26 14.07
N GLU A 395 -31.36 -22.05 13.15
CA GLU A 395 -30.06 -22.72 13.25
C GLU A 395 -28.91 -21.75 13.01
N GLY A 396 -29.17 -20.63 12.35
CA GLY A 396 -28.20 -19.58 12.09
C GLY A 396 -28.79 -18.38 11.37
N THR A 397 -27.90 -17.50 10.93
CA THR A 397 -28.24 -16.30 10.14
C THR A 397 -27.27 -16.14 8.99
N LEU A 398 -27.79 -15.63 7.87
CA LEU A 398 -27.02 -15.23 6.70
C LEU A 398 -27.32 -13.75 6.41
N SER A 399 -26.30 -12.90 6.43
CA SER A 399 -26.42 -11.46 6.19
C SER A 399 -25.35 -10.98 5.21
N ILE A 400 -25.62 -9.87 4.51
CA ILE A 400 -24.58 -9.10 3.82
C ILE A 400 -24.45 -7.82 4.62
N GLU A 401 -23.27 -7.57 5.16
CA GLU A 401 -23.01 -6.48 6.10
C GLU A 401 -22.06 -5.48 5.46
N ALA A 402 -22.32 -4.19 5.69
CA ALA A 402 -21.41 -3.11 5.35
C ALA A 402 -20.67 -2.65 6.61
N GLU A 403 -19.39 -2.34 6.46
CA GLU A 403 -18.66 -1.66 7.52
C GLU A 403 -19.11 -0.20 7.57
N GLU A 404 -19.91 0.15 8.59
CA GLU A 404 -20.28 1.53 8.86
C GLU A 404 -19.35 2.05 9.97
N ALA A 405 -18.64 3.15 9.70
CA ALA A 405 -17.90 3.90 10.72
C ALA A 405 -18.72 5.13 11.13
N PRO A 406 -19.68 5.01 12.06
CA PRO A 406 -20.38 6.18 12.57
C PRO A 406 -19.39 7.10 13.28
N PHE A 407 -19.56 8.42 13.06
CA PHE A 407 -18.81 9.54 13.65
C PHE A 407 -17.94 9.20 14.87
N GLY A 408 -16.65 8.91 14.64
CA GLY A 408 -15.64 8.77 15.69
C GLY A 408 -15.77 7.54 16.59
N ALA A 409 -16.63 6.57 16.26
CA ALA A 409 -16.77 5.30 16.98
C ALA A 409 -16.08 4.15 16.25
N ALA A 410 -15.91 3.01 16.95
CA ALA A 410 -15.47 1.77 16.34
C ALA A 410 -16.40 1.38 15.18
N SER A 411 -15.85 0.81 14.11
CA SER A 411 -16.66 0.37 12.97
C SER A 411 -17.62 -0.73 13.42
N ILE A 412 -18.88 -0.59 13.03
CA ILE A 412 -19.93 -1.57 13.31
C ILE A 412 -20.38 -2.12 11.97
N GLN A 413 -20.33 -3.44 11.83
CA GLN A 413 -20.92 -4.11 10.68
C GLN A 413 -22.44 -4.18 10.84
N THR A 414 -23.16 -3.65 9.85
CA THR A 414 -24.63 -3.66 9.86
C THR A 414 -25.16 -4.24 8.54
N PRO A 415 -26.24 -5.05 8.58
CA PRO A 415 -26.80 -5.61 7.37
C PRO A 415 -27.29 -4.52 6.40
N ILE A 416 -26.92 -4.65 5.13
CA ILE A 416 -27.32 -3.69 4.09
C ILE A 416 -28.81 -3.79 3.77
N SER A 417 -29.41 -2.68 3.36
CA SER A 417 -30.81 -2.68 2.89
C SER A 417 -30.88 -3.12 1.43
N THR A 418 -31.75 -4.08 1.13
CA THR A 418 -31.97 -4.61 -0.22
C THR A 418 -33.45 -4.62 -0.56
N SER A 419 -33.77 -4.39 -1.82
CA SER A 419 -35.11 -4.68 -2.34
C SER A 419 -35.19 -6.17 -2.64
N CYS A 420 -36.11 -6.88 -1.97
CA CYS A 420 -36.28 -8.31 -2.12
C CYS A 420 -37.54 -8.64 -2.92
N CYS A 421 -37.41 -9.47 -3.94
CA CYS A 421 -38.53 -10.16 -4.57
C CYS A 421 -38.67 -11.55 -3.92
N HIS A 422 -39.70 -11.70 -3.08
CA HIS A 422 -40.00 -12.93 -2.35
C HIS A 422 -40.85 -13.89 -3.19
N GLY A 423 -40.73 -15.20 -2.92
CA GLY A 423 -41.84 -16.12 -3.16
C GLY A 423 -41.89 -16.86 -4.48
N ARG A 424 -40.74 -17.19 -5.10
CA ARG A 424 -40.71 -18.23 -6.15
C ARG A 424 -40.13 -19.52 -5.59
N ILE A 425 -40.97 -20.56 -5.46
CA ILE A 425 -40.46 -21.92 -5.32
C ILE A 425 -39.94 -22.34 -6.69
N ALA A 426 -38.70 -22.82 -6.74
CA ALA A 426 -38.07 -23.30 -7.97
C ALA A 426 -37.42 -24.66 -7.74
N ASP A 427 -37.56 -25.52 -8.74
CA ASP A 427 -36.79 -26.75 -8.85
C ASP A 427 -35.50 -26.43 -9.60
N MET A 428 -34.38 -26.61 -8.92
CA MET A 428 -33.05 -26.32 -9.44
C MET A 428 -32.16 -27.55 -9.34
N LYS A 429 -31.07 -27.54 -10.11
CA LYS A 429 -30.07 -28.61 -10.12
C LYS A 429 -28.68 -28.07 -9.86
N ILE A 430 -27.89 -28.86 -9.12
CA ILE A 430 -26.47 -28.63 -8.85
C ILE A 430 -25.67 -29.79 -9.46
N PRO A 431 -24.81 -29.55 -10.45
CA PRO A 431 -23.88 -30.58 -10.93
C PRO A 431 -22.79 -30.81 -9.86
N LEU A 432 -22.64 -32.05 -9.38
CA LEU A 432 -21.54 -32.42 -8.47
C LEU A 432 -20.28 -32.84 -9.26
N ASN A 433 -20.48 -33.49 -10.39
CA ASN A 433 -19.44 -33.88 -11.35
C ASN A 433 -20.07 -34.04 -12.75
N ALA A 434 -19.29 -34.51 -13.74
CA ALA A 434 -19.76 -34.65 -15.11
C ALA A 434 -20.94 -35.64 -15.30
N SER A 435 -21.19 -36.53 -14.33
CA SER A 435 -22.20 -37.60 -14.41
C SER A 435 -23.31 -37.51 -13.36
N THR A 436 -23.17 -36.66 -12.34
CA THR A 436 -24.06 -36.63 -11.17
C THR A 436 -24.59 -35.23 -10.93
N GLU A 437 -25.92 -35.10 -10.95
CA GLU A 437 -26.65 -33.88 -10.60
C GLU A 437 -27.51 -34.11 -9.36
N VAL A 438 -27.54 -33.12 -8.46
CA VAL A 438 -28.45 -33.07 -7.32
C VAL A 438 -29.60 -32.12 -7.65
N SER A 439 -30.82 -32.63 -7.64
CA SER A 439 -32.03 -31.81 -7.72
C SER A 439 -32.47 -31.34 -6.35
N PHE A 440 -32.85 -30.07 -6.24
CA PHE A 440 -33.37 -29.49 -5.01
C PHE A 440 -34.52 -28.51 -5.32
N THR A 441 -35.47 -28.44 -4.41
CA THR A 441 -36.57 -27.48 -4.45
C THR A 441 -36.34 -26.47 -3.34
N CYS A 442 -36.28 -25.20 -3.67
CA CYS A 442 -36.09 -24.13 -2.68
C CYS A 442 -36.96 -22.91 -2.97
N GLU A 443 -37.14 -22.09 -1.93
CA GLU A 443 -37.62 -20.72 -2.11
C GLU A 443 -36.46 -19.87 -2.62
N VAL A 444 -36.64 -19.24 -3.78
CA VAL A 444 -35.66 -18.35 -4.39
C VAL A 444 -36.05 -16.90 -4.07
N GLN A 445 -35.10 -16.17 -3.50
CA GLN A 445 -35.24 -14.75 -3.18
C GLN A 445 -34.21 -13.96 -4.00
N LEU A 446 -34.68 -12.96 -4.75
CA LEU A 446 -33.82 -12.08 -5.53
C LEU A 446 -33.65 -10.76 -4.77
N HIS A 447 -32.41 -10.42 -4.45
CA HIS A 447 -32.06 -9.19 -3.75
C HIS A 447 -31.35 -8.21 -4.67
N ALA A 448 -31.80 -6.95 -4.66
CA ALA A 448 -31.13 -5.84 -5.33
C ALA A 448 -30.57 -4.86 -4.29
N TYR A 449 -29.29 -4.52 -4.44
CA TYR A 449 -28.60 -3.53 -3.62
C TYR A 449 -28.24 -2.31 -4.47
N LEU A 450 -28.52 -1.12 -3.94
CA LEU A 450 -28.11 0.15 -4.53
C LEU A 450 -27.11 0.84 -3.59
N GLY A 451 -25.83 0.84 -3.98
CA GLY A 451 -24.77 1.54 -3.27
C GLY A 451 -24.62 2.99 -3.72
N HIS A 452 -24.11 3.85 -2.83
CA HIS A 452 -23.80 5.24 -3.12
C HIS A 452 -22.31 5.49 -2.97
N LYS A 453 -21.73 6.25 -3.90
CA LYS A 453 -20.32 6.62 -3.89
C LYS A 453 -20.18 8.09 -4.24
N PHE A 454 -19.47 8.85 -3.41
CA PHE A 454 -19.07 10.23 -3.72
C PHE A 454 -17.64 10.22 -4.29
N SER A 455 -17.25 11.30 -4.99
CA SER A 455 -16.01 11.33 -5.79
C SER A 455 -14.72 11.03 -5.01
N SER A 456 -14.72 11.23 -3.69
CA SER A 456 -13.57 11.03 -2.81
C SER A 456 -13.58 9.72 -2.00
N ASP A 457 -14.64 8.91 -2.11
CA ASP A 457 -14.82 7.71 -1.29
C ASP A 457 -14.49 6.44 -2.10
N THR A 458 -14.01 5.38 -1.46
CA THR A 458 -13.74 4.08 -2.12
C THR A 458 -15.00 3.25 -2.34
N GLY A 459 -16.14 3.65 -1.75
CA GLY A 459 -17.41 2.91 -1.80
C GLY A 459 -17.59 2.00 -0.59
N SER A 460 -18.74 1.34 -0.47
CA SER A 460 -19.05 0.49 0.68
C SER A 460 -18.29 -0.83 0.65
N ASN A 461 -17.56 -1.14 1.72
CA ASN A 461 -16.96 -2.46 1.93
C ASN A 461 -18.04 -3.43 2.41
N LEU A 462 -18.40 -4.40 1.56
CA LEU A 462 -19.40 -5.41 1.87
C LEU A 462 -18.75 -6.73 2.28
N SER A 463 -19.36 -7.43 3.24
CA SER A 463 -18.98 -8.78 3.63
C SER A 463 -20.23 -9.68 3.68
N LEU A 464 -20.14 -10.88 3.12
CA LEU A 464 -21.12 -11.93 3.38
C LEU A 464 -20.80 -12.56 4.73
N VAL A 465 -21.75 -12.54 5.65
CA VAL A 465 -21.59 -13.07 7.00
C VAL A 465 -22.59 -14.19 7.26
N ALA A 466 -22.09 -15.36 7.61
CA ALA A 466 -22.91 -16.50 8.00
C ALA A 466 -22.55 -16.92 9.42
N ARG A 467 -23.55 -16.98 10.31
CA ARG A 467 -23.36 -17.30 11.73
C ARG A 467 -24.20 -18.51 12.11
N ALA A 468 -23.57 -19.55 12.62
CA ALA A 468 -24.27 -20.69 13.21
C ALA A 468 -24.62 -20.42 14.67
N ARG A 469 -25.77 -20.91 15.14
CA ARG A 469 -26.07 -20.94 16.57
C ARG A 469 -25.36 -22.11 17.25
N GLN A 470 -25.42 -22.12 18.58
CA GLN A 470 -24.94 -23.25 19.36
C GLN A 470 -25.73 -24.52 18.99
N PHE A 471 -25.05 -25.65 18.85
CA PHE A 471 -25.66 -26.95 18.54
C PHE A 471 -26.42 -27.01 17.21
N SER A 472 -26.07 -26.11 16.28
CA SER A 472 -26.70 -25.98 14.97
C SER A 472 -25.66 -26.16 13.88
N SER A 473 -26.09 -26.66 12.71
CA SER A 473 -25.21 -26.87 11.58
C SER A 473 -25.95 -26.77 10.25
N PHE A 474 -25.34 -26.08 9.29
CA PHE A 474 -25.86 -25.95 7.92
C PHE A 474 -24.72 -25.71 6.94
N ILE A 475 -24.96 -25.99 5.67
CA ILE A 475 -24.01 -25.80 4.58
C ILE A 475 -24.40 -24.54 3.80
N VAL A 476 -23.41 -23.70 3.51
CA VAL A 476 -23.54 -22.56 2.61
C VAL A 476 -22.76 -22.88 1.33
N LEU A 477 -23.47 -22.87 0.20
CA LEU A 477 -22.90 -23.03 -1.13
C LEU A 477 -22.85 -21.67 -1.82
N LEU A 478 -21.69 -21.34 -2.38
CA LEU A 478 -21.45 -20.12 -3.14
C LEU A 478 -21.20 -20.48 -4.60
N GLY A 479 -21.85 -19.75 -5.49
CA GLY A 479 -21.82 -20.11 -6.90
C GLY A 479 -22.45 -19.08 -7.81
N ARG A 480 -22.79 -19.54 -9.02
CA ARG A 480 -23.43 -18.73 -10.05
C ARG A 480 -24.79 -19.33 -10.41
N VAL A 481 -25.77 -18.46 -10.59
CA VAL A 481 -27.07 -18.85 -11.17
C VAL A 481 -26.96 -18.69 -12.68
N THR A 482 -26.85 -19.81 -13.40
CA THR A 482 -26.66 -19.83 -14.86
C THR A 482 -27.99 -19.82 -15.62
N SER A 483 -29.04 -20.37 -15.02
CA SER A 483 -30.39 -20.37 -15.58
C SER A 483 -31.44 -20.46 -14.47
N ALA A 484 -32.73 -20.38 -14.84
CA ALA A 484 -33.83 -20.51 -13.88
C ALA A 484 -33.90 -21.86 -13.16
N THR A 485 -33.18 -22.88 -13.65
CA THR A 485 -33.21 -24.26 -13.13
C THR A 485 -31.82 -24.81 -12.80
N SER A 486 -30.75 -24.01 -12.90
CA SER A 486 -29.38 -24.50 -12.70
C SER A 486 -28.57 -23.53 -11.83
N PHE A 487 -27.89 -24.11 -10.85
CA PHE A 487 -26.95 -23.43 -9.96
C PHE A 487 -25.59 -24.12 -10.03
N GLU A 488 -24.57 -23.38 -10.43
CA GLU A 488 -23.19 -23.85 -10.50
C GLU A 488 -22.48 -23.53 -9.18
N ALA A 489 -22.44 -24.51 -8.27
CA ALA A 489 -21.73 -24.38 -7.00
C ALA A 489 -20.22 -24.40 -7.23
N LYS A 490 -19.50 -23.40 -6.69
CA LYS A 490 -18.04 -23.30 -6.78
C LYS A 490 -17.35 -23.57 -5.45
N HIS A 491 -17.95 -23.09 -4.37
CA HIS A 491 -17.43 -23.26 -3.03
C HIS A 491 -18.55 -23.71 -2.09
N ALA A 492 -18.19 -24.51 -1.09
CA ALA A 492 -19.10 -25.02 -0.08
C ALA A 492 -18.42 -24.90 1.29
N VAL A 493 -19.16 -24.42 2.29
CA VAL A 493 -18.67 -24.32 3.67
C VAL A 493 -19.72 -24.89 4.61
N LEU A 494 -19.27 -25.77 5.52
CA LEU A 494 -20.07 -26.28 6.63
C LEU A 494 -19.86 -25.37 7.85
N LEU A 495 -20.93 -24.74 8.32
CA LEU A 495 -20.94 -23.97 9.56
C LEU A 495 -21.51 -24.81 10.69
N ARG A 496 -20.85 -24.83 11.86
CA ARG A 496 -21.32 -25.58 13.04
C ARG A 496 -21.06 -24.84 14.35
N ASN A 497 -21.92 -25.02 15.34
CA ASN A 497 -21.62 -24.68 16.75
C ASN A 497 -20.97 -23.30 17.01
N LYS A 498 -21.69 -22.20 16.75
CA LYS A 498 -21.17 -20.83 16.92
C LYS A 498 -20.05 -20.42 15.94
N ASP A 499 -19.83 -21.19 14.87
CA ASP A 499 -18.98 -20.73 13.77
C ASP A 499 -19.53 -19.43 13.16
N GLU A 500 -18.61 -18.53 12.85
CA GLU A 500 -18.85 -17.31 12.10
C GLU A 500 -17.93 -17.29 10.87
N LEU A 501 -18.54 -17.20 9.70
CA LEU A 501 -17.86 -17.07 8.42
C LEU A 501 -18.09 -15.67 7.91
N GLN A 502 -17.01 -14.92 7.68
CA GLN A 502 -17.03 -13.61 7.06
C GLN A 502 -16.22 -13.66 5.75
N ILE A 503 -16.88 -13.33 4.64
CA ILE A 503 -16.27 -13.32 3.30
C ILE A 503 -16.37 -11.91 2.73
N PRO A 504 -15.25 -11.19 2.51
CA PRO A 504 -15.27 -9.89 1.84
C PRO A 504 -15.83 -10.02 0.41
N LEU A 505 -16.74 -9.14 0.03
CA LEU A 505 -17.33 -9.08 -1.31
C LEU A 505 -16.69 -7.94 -2.11
N GLU A 506 -15.80 -8.30 -3.03
CA GLU A 506 -15.21 -7.35 -3.97
C GLU A 506 -16.19 -7.09 -5.13
N LEU A 507 -16.71 -5.87 -5.21
CA LEU A 507 -17.66 -5.47 -6.24
C LEU A 507 -16.93 -4.87 -7.45
N ALA A 508 -17.00 -5.55 -8.59
CA ALA A 508 -16.63 -4.96 -9.88
C ALA A 508 -17.86 -4.29 -10.51
N THR A 509 -17.72 -3.00 -10.87
CA THR A 509 -18.77 -2.29 -11.60
C THR A 509 -18.65 -2.57 -13.09
N ILE A 510 -19.74 -3.03 -13.70
CA ILE A 510 -19.83 -3.17 -15.16
C ILE A 510 -20.34 -1.84 -15.73
N PRO A 511 -19.67 -1.24 -16.73
CA PRO A 511 -20.09 0.03 -17.31
C PRO A 511 -21.50 -0.06 -17.88
N THR A 512 -22.24 1.05 -17.81
CA THR A 512 -23.60 1.14 -18.35
C THR A 512 -23.63 0.94 -19.87
N PRO A 513 -24.78 0.59 -20.49
CA PRO A 513 -24.89 0.45 -21.95
C PRO A 513 -24.32 1.63 -22.73
N LYS A 514 -24.56 2.85 -22.23
CA LYS A 514 -24.08 4.10 -22.82
C LYS A 514 -22.58 4.29 -22.66
N GLU A 515 -22.06 4.22 -21.43
CA GLU A 515 -20.62 4.42 -21.17
C GLU A 515 -19.75 3.42 -21.93
N PHE A 516 -20.17 2.15 -21.98
CA PHE A 516 -19.47 1.14 -22.75
C PHE A 516 -19.50 1.47 -24.26
N LYS A 517 -20.64 1.94 -24.78
CA LYS A 517 -20.76 2.36 -26.18
C LYS A 517 -19.78 3.51 -26.45
N ASP A 518 -19.78 4.53 -25.62
CA ASP A 518 -18.90 5.70 -25.76
C ASP A 518 -17.42 5.29 -25.68
N ALA A 519 -17.07 4.34 -24.79
CA ALA A 519 -15.71 3.83 -24.64
C ALA A 519 -15.21 3.03 -25.84
N ILE A 520 -16.09 2.30 -26.54
CA ILE A 520 -15.68 1.48 -27.69
C ILE A 520 -15.75 2.22 -29.03
N VAL A 521 -16.37 3.41 -29.09
CA VAL A 521 -16.55 4.19 -30.33
C VAL A 521 -15.23 4.53 -31.01
N SER A 522 -14.16 4.75 -30.25
CA SER A 522 -12.82 5.04 -30.77
C SER A 522 -12.02 3.80 -31.19
N LEU A 523 -12.51 2.58 -30.92
CA LEU A 523 -11.84 1.33 -31.24
C LEU A 523 -12.13 0.86 -32.67
N SER A 524 -11.26 0.02 -33.24
CA SER A 524 -11.49 -0.56 -34.57
C SER A 524 -12.74 -1.48 -34.60
N PRO A 525 -13.36 -1.72 -35.77
CA PRO A 525 -14.56 -2.57 -35.87
C PRO A 525 -14.38 -4.01 -35.35
N GLU A 526 -13.16 -4.55 -35.40
CA GLU A 526 -12.84 -5.88 -34.86
C GLU A 526 -12.73 -5.85 -33.34
N GLN A 527 -12.05 -4.84 -32.77
CA GLN A 527 -11.97 -4.62 -31.33
C GLN A 527 -13.34 -4.34 -30.72
N GLN A 528 -14.20 -3.58 -31.41
CA GLN A 528 -15.59 -3.36 -31.01
C GLN A 528 -16.41 -4.66 -30.98
N ARG A 529 -16.23 -5.54 -31.98
CA ARG A 529 -16.90 -6.85 -32.01
C ARG A 529 -16.45 -7.73 -30.85
N PHE A 530 -15.15 -7.81 -30.61
CA PHE A 530 -14.59 -8.53 -29.47
C PHE A 530 -15.11 -7.96 -28.14
N ALA A 531 -15.04 -6.65 -27.94
CA ALA A 531 -15.52 -6.00 -26.72
C ALA A 531 -17.02 -6.25 -26.49
N LYS A 532 -17.86 -6.17 -27.53
CA LYS A 532 -19.30 -6.48 -27.43
C LYS A 532 -19.54 -7.94 -27.04
N ALA A 533 -18.82 -8.89 -27.64
CA ALA A 533 -18.92 -10.32 -27.32
C ALA A 533 -18.42 -10.61 -25.88
N PHE A 534 -17.31 -9.99 -25.49
CA PHE A 534 -16.77 -10.10 -24.14
C PHE A 534 -17.75 -9.54 -23.10
N ARG A 535 -18.38 -8.39 -23.39
CA ARG A 535 -19.42 -7.81 -22.53
C ARG A 535 -20.65 -8.69 -22.42
N SER A 536 -21.13 -9.29 -23.51
CA SER A 536 -22.26 -10.21 -23.43
C SER A 536 -21.93 -11.42 -22.56
N MET A 537 -20.72 -11.97 -22.68
CA MET A 537 -20.24 -13.04 -21.79
C MET A 537 -20.14 -12.59 -20.33
N GLN A 538 -19.66 -11.36 -20.08
CA GLN A 538 -19.60 -10.80 -18.73
C GLN A 538 -20.99 -10.67 -18.11
N LEU A 539 -21.99 -10.21 -18.87
CA LEU A 539 -23.37 -10.06 -18.39
C LEU A 539 -24.09 -11.39 -18.16
N GLU A 540 -23.75 -12.42 -18.91
CA GLU A 540 -24.34 -13.76 -18.77
C GLU A 540 -23.94 -14.45 -17.45
N SER A 541 -22.81 -14.06 -16.85
CA SER A 541 -22.22 -14.71 -15.68
C SER A 541 -22.25 -13.87 -14.39
N THR A 542 -23.08 -12.82 -14.28
CA THR A 542 -23.03 -11.87 -13.14
C THR A 542 -23.88 -12.22 -11.94
N LEU A 543 -24.80 -13.19 -12.03
CA LEU A 543 -25.67 -13.54 -10.91
C LEU A 543 -24.91 -14.39 -9.89
N PHE A 544 -24.44 -13.74 -8.83
CA PHE A 544 -23.93 -14.38 -7.64
C PHE A 544 -25.07 -15.05 -6.87
N GLY A 545 -24.95 -16.34 -6.60
CA GLY A 545 -25.97 -17.12 -5.90
C GLY A 545 -25.43 -17.73 -4.61
N ILE A 546 -26.29 -17.78 -3.61
CA ILE A 546 -26.04 -18.42 -2.32
C ILE A 546 -27.13 -19.44 -2.08
N VAL A 547 -26.76 -20.70 -1.83
CA VAL A 547 -27.70 -21.77 -1.48
C VAL A 547 -27.38 -22.24 -0.07
N VAL A 548 -28.40 -22.30 0.80
CA VAL A 548 -28.26 -22.78 2.17
C VAL A 548 -28.94 -24.14 2.30
N VAL A 549 -28.18 -25.15 2.72
CA VAL A 549 -28.68 -26.52 2.94
C VAL A 549 -28.67 -26.81 4.43
N GLN A 550 -29.85 -27.01 5.00
CA GLN A 550 -30.02 -27.39 6.40
C GLN A 550 -29.68 -28.87 6.57
N ILE A 551 -28.91 -29.22 7.60
CA ILE A 551 -28.35 -30.58 7.71
C ILE A 551 -29.33 -31.55 8.37
N LYS A 552 -29.99 -31.16 9.47
CA LYS A 552 -30.87 -32.08 10.22
C LYS A 552 -31.98 -32.69 9.37
N PRO A 553 -32.74 -31.92 8.56
CA PRO A 553 -33.77 -32.52 7.72
C PRO A 553 -33.20 -33.50 6.69
N GLN A 554 -31.99 -33.29 6.20
CA GLN A 554 -31.35 -34.21 5.26
C GLN A 554 -30.81 -35.46 5.95
N LEU A 555 -30.29 -35.34 7.17
CA LEU A 555 -29.91 -36.49 7.99
C LEU A 555 -31.11 -37.34 8.39
N GLU A 556 -32.24 -36.73 8.73
CA GLU A 556 -33.49 -37.44 9.01
C GLU A 556 -33.89 -38.29 7.79
N ARG A 557 -33.84 -37.72 6.59
CA ARG A 557 -34.13 -38.44 5.34
C ARG A 557 -33.11 -39.53 5.03
N LEU A 558 -31.82 -39.27 5.23
CA LEU A 558 -30.74 -40.24 4.99
C LEU A 558 -30.85 -41.45 5.91
N LEU A 559 -31.26 -41.24 7.17
CA LEU A 559 -31.34 -42.27 8.20
C LEU A 559 -32.72 -42.96 8.25
N ASN A 560 -33.64 -42.63 7.34
CA ASN A 560 -35.04 -43.07 7.35
C ASN A 560 -35.78 -42.75 8.66
N LEU A 561 -35.50 -41.59 9.24
CA LEU A 561 -36.16 -41.09 10.45
C LEU A 561 -37.34 -40.17 10.09
N PRO A 562 -38.40 -40.14 10.92
CA PRO A 562 -39.48 -39.17 10.78
C PRO A 562 -38.99 -37.73 10.96
N GLU A 563 -39.76 -36.80 10.41
CA GLU A 563 -39.52 -35.38 10.60
C GLU A 563 -39.45 -34.98 12.09
N ASP A 564 -38.48 -34.13 12.42
CA ASP A 564 -38.22 -33.56 13.75
C ASP A 564 -37.65 -34.54 14.79
N SER A 565 -37.27 -35.75 14.36
CA SER A 565 -36.64 -36.75 15.22
C SER A 565 -35.28 -36.29 15.79
N LEU A 566 -34.51 -35.50 15.03
CA LEU A 566 -33.18 -35.02 15.47
C LEU A 566 -33.22 -33.65 16.16
N THR A 567 -34.38 -32.97 16.18
CA THR A 567 -34.50 -31.60 16.68
C THR A 567 -34.09 -31.46 18.15
N LYS A 568 -34.38 -32.47 18.99
CA LYS A 568 -34.04 -32.49 20.42
C LYS A 568 -32.76 -33.29 20.74
N GLU A 569 -32.13 -33.89 19.73
CA GLU A 569 -31.04 -34.86 19.91
C GLU A 569 -29.68 -34.26 19.55
N ILE A 570 -29.19 -33.38 20.43
CA ILE A 570 -27.94 -32.64 20.22
C ILE A 570 -26.74 -33.58 20.11
N LYS A 571 -26.56 -34.48 21.09
CA LYS A 571 -25.41 -35.40 21.14
C LYS A 571 -25.42 -36.35 19.95
N LEU A 572 -26.56 -36.97 19.65
CA LEU A 572 -26.69 -37.86 18.50
C LEU A 572 -26.34 -37.17 17.19
N THR A 573 -26.78 -35.93 16.99
CA THR A 573 -26.46 -35.15 15.77
C THR A 573 -24.96 -34.86 15.68
N GLN A 574 -24.31 -34.55 16.80
CA GLN A 574 -22.85 -34.33 16.83
C GLN A 574 -22.08 -35.60 16.52
N ASP A 575 -22.47 -36.73 17.13
CA ASP A 575 -21.85 -38.03 16.90
C ASP A 575 -22.01 -38.45 15.42
N LEU A 576 -23.22 -38.32 14.85
CA LEU A 576 -23.48 -38.58 13.44
C LEU A 576 -22.60 -37.73 12.52
N MET A 577 -22.51 -36.42 12.77
CA MET A 577 -21.66 -35.52 12.00
C MET A 577 -20.19 -35.90 12.10
N GLN A 578 -19.74 -36.36 13.27
CA GLN A 578 -18.38 -36.84 13.46
C GLN A 578 -18.11 -38.12 12.66
N LEU A 579 -19.03 -39.09 12.72
CA LEU A 579 -18.95 -40.35 11.95
C LEU A 579 -18.89 -40.10 10.45
N PHE A 580 -19.73 -39.22 9.91
CA PHE A 580 -19.75 -38.94 8.47
C PHE A 580 -18.55 -38.11 7.99
N ILE A 581 -18.09 -37.13 8.78
CA ILE A 581 -17.04 -36.21 8.32
C ILE A 581 -15.65 -36.74 8.63
N GLN A 582 -15.40 -37.18 9.86
CA GLN A 582 -14.05 -37.58 10.29
C GLN A 582 -13.73 -39.01 9.90
N TYR A 583 -14.67 -39.93 10.10
CA TYR A 583 -14.45 -41.36 9.88
C TYR A 583 -15.03 -41.88 8.56
N GLN A 584 -15.79 -41.05 7.83
CA GLN A 584 -16.39 -41.38 6.53
C GLN A 584 -17.20 -42.69 6.55
N ILE A 585 -17.92 -42.95 7.65
CA ILE A 585 -18.73 -44.16 7.79
C ILE A 585 -19.90 -44.14 6.79
N PRO A 586 -20.13 -45.21 6.01
CA PRO A 586 -21.28 -45.31 5.12
C PRO A 586 -22.61 -45.15 5.86
N SER A 587 -23.54 -44.41 5.26
CA SER A 587 -24.87 -44.15 5.84
C SER A 587 -25.69 -45.41 6.07
N ASP A 588 -25.49 -46.44 5.25
CA ASP A 588 -26.28 -47.67 5.30
C ASP A 588 -26.11 -48.40 6.65
N LEU A 589 -24.93 -48.30 7.26
CA LEU A 589 -24.62 -48.90 8.57
C LEU A 589 -25.31 -48.20 9.74
N LEU A 590 -25.70 -46.95 9.55
CA LEU A 590 -26.30 -46.08 10.57
C LEU A 590 -27.79 -45.84 10.34
N SER A 591 -28.29 -46.19 9.15
CA SER A 591 -29.67 -45.97 8.75
C SER A 591 -30.62 -46.98 9.39
N PHE A 592 -31.84 -46.53 9.69
CA PHE A 592 -32.89 -47.44 10.11
C PHE A 592 -33.38 -48.27 8.91
N ALA A 593 -33.23 -49.60 9.00
CA ALA A 593 -33.74 -50.54 8.02
C ALA A 593 -35.14 -51.05 8.45
N PRO A 594 -36.22 -50.75 7.69
CA PRO A 594 -37.58 -51.15 8.05
C PRO A 594 -37.81 -52.67 8.04
N GLU A 595 -36.93 -53.43 7.38
CA GLU A 595 -36.99 -54.89 7.24
C GLU A 595 -36.71 -55.65 8.54
N LEU A 596 -36.09 -54.99 9.53
CA LEU A 596 -35.70 -55.60 10.81
C LEU A 596 -36.82 -55.68 11.84
N LEU A 597 -38.00 -55.08 11.58
CA LEU A 597 -39.12 -55.05 12.51
C LEU A 597 -40.35 -55.81 11.98
N ARG A 598 -40.93 -56.67 12.83
CA ARG A 598 -42.23 -57.31 12.57
C ARG A 598 -43.37 -56.35 12.93
N GLY A 599 -43.64 -55.35 12.08
CA GLY A 599 -44.76 -54.40 12.22
C GLY A 599 -44.39 -52.93 11.95
N PRO A 600 -45.36 -52.00 11.91
CA PRO A 600 -45.08 -50.57 11.71
C PRO A 600 -44.29 -50.01 12.90
N ALA A 601 -43.08 -49.55 12.64
CA ALA A 601 -42.21 -48.96 13.66
C ALA A 601 -42.72 -47.59 14.10
N THR A 602 -42.70 -47.33 15.41
CA THR A 602 -42.97 -45.98 15.94
C THR A 602 -41.73 -45.08 15.80
N ALA A 603 -41.93 -43.77 15.71
CA ALA A 603 -40.84 -42.79 15.58
C ALA A 603 -39.77 -42.92 16.68
N VAL A 604 -40.19 -43.27 17.90
CA VAL A 604 -39.30 -43.48 19.04
C VAL A 604 -38.42 -44.71 18.84
N GLN A 605 -39.00 -45.82 18.37
CA GLN A 605 -38.24 -47.06 18.10
C GLN A 605 -37.22 -46.88 16.97
N GLN A 606 -37.57 -46.10 15.94
CA GLN A 606 -36.67 -45.78 14.83
C GLN A 606 -35.46 -44.98 15.34
N LEU A 607 -35.70 -43.95 16.15
CA LEU A 607 -34.65 -43.14 16.75
C LEU A 607 -33.75 -43.94 17.70
N GLU A 608 -34.33 -44.81 18.54
CA GLU A 608 -33.56 -45.69 19.45
C GLU A 608 -32.67 -46.67 18.70
N THR A 609 -33.14 -47.20 17.57
CA THR A 609 -32.35 -48.11 16.72
C THR A 609 -31.12 -47.39 16.16
N VAL A 610 -31.31 -46.21 15.57
CA VAL A 610 -30.21 -45.38 15.06
C VAL A 610 -29.26 -44.96 16.19
N ARG A 611 -29.79 -44.58 17.36
CA ARG A 611 -28.97 -44.26 18.54
C ARG A 611 -28.11 -45.46 18.97
N GLY A 612 -28.67 -46.66 18.95
CA GLY A 612 -27.95 -47.90 19.27
C GLY A 612 -26.81 -48.18 18.29
N GLN A 613 -27.07 -48.05 16.99
CA GLN A 613 -26.07 -48.23 15.93
C GLN A 613 -24.94 -47.21 16.02
N VAL A 614 -25.27 -45.92 16.20
CA VAL A 614 -24.27 -44.85 16.39
C VAL A 614 -23.45 -45.10 17.64
N LYS A 615 -24.08 -45.47 18.76
CA LYS A 615 -23.38 -45.76 20.00
C LYS A 615 -22.40 -46.93 19.84
N ALA A 616 -22.81 -48.02 19.19
CA ALA A 616 -21.94 -49.16 18.93
C ALA A 616 -20.70 -48.76 18.12
N MET A 617 -20.86 -47.91 17.11
CA MET A 617 -19.74 -47.40 16.31
C MET A 617 -18.81 -46.48 17.11
N CYS A 618 -19.37 -45.56 17.90
CA CYS A 618 -18.57 -44.69 18.77
C CYS A 618 -17.80 -45.51 19.83
N ASP A 619 -18.45 -46.49 20.46
CA ASP A 619 -17.83 -47.35 21.48
C ASP A 619 -16.67 -48.17 20.86
N MET A 620 -16.81 -48.66 19.63
CA MET A 620 -15.75 -49.35 18.88
C MET A 620 -14.57 -48.41 18.59
N ILE A 621 -14.84 -47.21 18.07
CA ILE A 621 -13.80 -46.20 17.79
C ILE A 621 -13.06 -45.79 19.06
N ASP A 622 -13.78 -45.60 20.17
CA ASP A 622 -13.18 -45.21 21.45
C ASP A 622 -12.34 -46.32 22.07
N ALA A 623 -12.70 -47.59 21.86
CA ALA A 623 -11.87 -48.73 22.29
C ALA A 623 -10.54 -48.76 21.53
N GLU A 624 -10.59 -48.60 20.21
CA GLU A 624 -9.39 -48.65 19.35
C GLU A 624 -8.46 -47.46 19.60
N LYS A 625 -9.02 -46.27 19.85
CA LYS A 625 -8.24 -45.10 20.28
C LYS A 625 -7.54 -45.30 21.62
N LYS A 626 -8.17 -46.00 22.57
CA LYS A 626 -7.54 -46.28 23.87
C LYS A 626 -6.38 -47.24 23.71
N GLU A 627 -6.54 -48.25 22.86
CA GLU A 627 -5.48 -49.22 22.56
C GLU A 627 -4.27 -48.53 21.89
N GLU A 628 -4.51 -47.67 20.89
CA GLU A 628 -3.44 -46.89 20.23
C GLU A 628 -2.69 -45.98 21.24
N LEU A 629 -3.42 -45.38 22.18
CA LEU A 629 -2.84 -44.47 23.17
C LEU A 629 -2.01 -45.22 24.23
N GLU A 630 -2.44 -46.43 24.62
CA GLU A 630 -1.68 -47.32 25.50
C GLU A 630 -0.43 -47.90 24.83
N GLU A 631 -0.48 -48.16 23.53
CA GLU A 631 0.68 -48.59 22.74
C GLU A 631 1.71 -47.45 22.62
N ARG A 632 1.28 -46.24 22.25
CA ARG A 632 2.17 -45.07 22.21
C ARG A 632 2.80 -44.71 23.56
N LYS A 633 2.07 -44.89 24.66
CA LYS A 633 2.63 -44.68 26.01
C LYS A 633 3.71 -45.69 26.33
N ARG A 634 3.50 -46.97 26.00
CA ARG A 634 4.52 -48.02 26.16
C ARG A 634 5.75 -47.76 25.30
N GLU A 635 5.57 -47.27 24.08
CA GLU A 635 6.68 -46.84 23.21
C GLU A 635 7.44 -45.63 23.77
N GLU A 636 6.75 -44.63 24.33
CA GLU A 636 7.40 -43.48 24.97
C GLU A 636 8.12 -43.84 26.27
N GLU A 637 7.57 -44.75 27.07
CA GLU A 637 8.23 -45.27 28.27
C GLU A 637 9.49 -46.07 27.89
N PHE A 638 9.41 -46.87 26.82
CA PHE A 638 10.57 -47.58 26.28
C PHE A 638 11.63 -46.63 25.71
N ARG A 639 11.22 -45.57 25.00
CA ARG A 639 12.13 -44.53 24.49
C ARG A 639 12.82 -43.76 25.62
N LYS A 640 12.09 -43.36 26.66
CA LYS A 640 12.68 -42.69 27.83
C LYS A 640 13.63 -43.61 28.61
N ALA A 641 13.31 -44.89 28.74
CA ALA A 641 14.20 -45.87 29.37
C ALA A 641 15.48 -46.11 28.55
N GLN A 642 15.46 -45.90 27.24
CA GLN A 642 16.65 -45.94 26.39
C GLN A 642 17.48 -44.64 26.40
N GLU A 643 16.87 -43.49 26.71
CA GLU A 643 17.58 -42.20 26.83
C GLU A 643 18.21 -42.00 28.22
N GLU A 644 17.73 -42.69 29.26
CA GLU A 644 18.27 -42.67 30.63
C GLU A 644 19.34 -43.75 30.92
N ALA A 645 19.58 -44.66 29.97
CA ALA A 645 20.63 -45.71 30.02
C ALA A 645 21.82 -45.32 29.14
#